data_AF-A0AAV6L5H8-F1
#
_entry.id   AF-A0AAV6L5H8-F1
#
_cell.length_a   1.000
_cell.length_b   1.000
_cell.length_c   1.000
_cell.angle_alpha   90.00
_cell.angle_beta   90.00
_cell.angle_gamma   90.00
#
_symmetry.space_group_name_H-M   'P 1'
#
loop_
_entity.id
_entity.type
_entity.pdbx_description
1 polymer ?
#
loop_
_entity_poly.entity_id
_entity_poly.type
_entity_poly.pdbx_seq_one_letter_code
_entity_poly.pdbx_strand_id
1 'polypeptide(L)'
;MAETNDSQQQLHIAALAFPFGTHAAPLLTLLRLLATSLPPTTILSFLSTEKSNTQIFTNKVDPSGTIKAYNVWDGIPEEAVEGRVSRGNAQAGAEFFLKAVPGNFKKAMGEAETESGVKISCILSDAFLWFSGDLAAEMGVPWVAFWTAGSCALSVHMYTDEIRNTLGMPGVAETVKQTLTFIPGMSAVHIDDLPEGVHSGNLESAIAQMLHKMGLNLPRATAVVVNSFEELDPIITNDLKLKLRKALHVGPSTLSSPPLSNSDENGCLLWLEKQKPSSVAYISFGSMMTPPPKEMISVMFVGHLGELPLAGASMATSFASVTGFSLMIGMGSALDTFCGQSYGAKQYHLLGIYLQRAMFVLLLACIPLSCIWANTSQILLFFGQDPEIAAEAGSYARYLIPTIFAYAILQCHVRFLQAQNNVVPMMLSAGFTTLLHVFVCWVLVFKSGLGNKGAALANGISYWVNAILLVVYVRVSPSCKKTWTGFSTEALHDVMKFVRLAIPSAIMICLEIWSFEMMVLLSGLLPNPKLETSVLSICLNTCSVVYMIPLGLSGATSIRVSNELGAGRPQAARLAVCVVVCLVVTEGVIAGAVLILGRHVWGYCYSKEEKVVRYVGQMMILLAASHWLDGLQSVLSGTARGCGWQKIGAFANLGAYYLIGIPVGITLAFVYHIGGKGLWTGIVVALFAQASFLAIITLCTNWEKEAKKASDRVYGSIIPVEASS
;
A
#
# COMPACT_ATOMS: atom_id res chain seq x y z
N MET A 1 11.90 -77.70 5.25
CA MET A 1 13.38 -77.71 5.30
C MET A 1 13.81 -76.31 5.67
N ALA A 2 14.62 -76.21 6.71
CA ALA A 2 15.05 -74.97 7.34
C ALA A 2 16.15 -74.24 6.55
N GLU A 3 16.33 -72.97 6.93
CA GLU A 3 17.48 -72.07 6.70
C GLU A 3 17.61 -71.38 5.34
N THR A 4 17.35 -70.07 5.33
CA THR A 4 18.40 -69.04 5.45
C THR A 4 17.82 -67.76 6.06
N ASN A 5 18.42 -67.32 7.17
CA ASN A 5 18.42 -65.92 7.63
C ASN A 5 18.85 -65.03 6.46
N ASP A 6 18.14 -63.93 6.17
CA ASP A 6 18.82 -62.79 5.56
C ASP A 6 18.22 -61.45 5.99
N SER A 7 19.15 -60.57 6.35
CA SER A 7 19.02 -59.28 7.03
C SER A 7 17.89 -58.35 6.57
N GLN A 8 17.26 -57.61 7.50
CA GLN A 8 16.55 -56.37 7.16
C GLN A 8 17.58 -55.44 6.51
N GLN A 9 17.58 -55.37 5.18
CA GLN A 9 18.56 -54.58 4.42
C GLN A 9 18.38 -53.10 4.79
N GLN A 10 19.33 -52.57 5.55
CA GLN A 10 19.29 -51.20 6.03
C GLN A 10 19.42 -50.25 4.84
N LEU A 11 18.41 -49.40 4.63
CA LEU A 11 18.41 -48.44 3.53
C LEU A 11 19.26 -47.22 3.89
N HIS A 12 20.05 -46.74 2.94
CA HIS A 12 20.82 -45.51 3.10
C HIS A 12 20.62 -44.64 1.85
N ILE A 13 19.91 -43.53 2.01
CA ILE A 13 19.61 -42.59 0.94
C ILE A 13 20.52 -41.37 1.07
N ALA A 14 21.29 -41.09 0.02
CA ALA A 14 22.07 -39.86 -0.08
C ALA A 14 21.27 -38.81 -0.87
N ALA A 15 20.95 -37.70 -0.22
CA ALA A 15 20.26 -36.55 -0.77
C ALA A 15 21.26 -35.45 -1.18
N LEU A 16 21.48 -35.25 -2.47
CA LEU A 16 22.48 -34.32 -3.00
C LEU A 16 21.82 -33.01 -3.41
N ALA A 17 22.11 -31.92 -2.70
CA ALA A 17 21.46 -30.63 -2.91
C ALA A 17 22.30 -29.68 -3.77
N PHE A 18 21.66 -28.97 -4.70
CA PHE A 18 22.27 -27.80 -5.32
C PHE A 18 22.23 -26.64 -4.30
N PRO A 19 23.39 -26.07 -3.92
CA PRO A 19 23.50 -25.21 -2.73
C PRO A 19 23.12 -23.75 -3.00
N PHE A 20 22.90 -23.35 -4.25
CA PHE A 20 22.59 -21.99 -4.63
C PHE A 20 21.09 -21.77 -4.84
N GLY A 21 20.65 -20.52 -4.65
CA GLY A 21 19.24 -20.17 -4.73
C GLY A 21 18.41 -20.88 -3.66
N THR A 22 17.18 -21.24 -4.01
CA THR A 22 16.21 -21.86 -3.09
C THR A 22 16.17 -23.39 -3.21
N HIS A 23 17.11 -24.02 -3.90
CA HIS A 23 17.05 -25.45 -4.27
C HIS A 23 17.15 -26.45 -3.11
N ALA A 24 18.04 -26.19 -2.15
CA ALA A 24 18.31 -27.12 -1.05
C ALA A 24 17.11 -27.33 -0.10
N ALA A 25 16.29 -26.30 0.13
CA ALA A 25 15.20 -26.34 1.11
C ALA A 25 13.99 -27.22 0.68
N PRO A 26 13.50 -27.15 -0.58
CA PRO A 26 12.51 -28.08 -1.10
C PRO A 26 13.00 -29.53 -1.07
N LEU A 27 14.27 -29.80 -1.39
CA LEU A 27 14.83 -31.15 -1.33
C LEU A 27 14.87 -31.68 0.11
N LEU A 28 15.27 -30.84 1.07
CA LEU A 28 15.22 -31.19 2.49
C LEU A 28 13.77 -31.43 2.98
N THR A 29 12.81 -30.68 2.45
CA THR A 29 11.38 -30.87 2.76
C THR A 29 10.89 -32.23 2.26
N LEU A 30 11.23 -32.60 1.02
CA LEU A 30 10.94 -33.93 0.47
C LEU A 30 11.60 -35.02 1.31
N LEU A 31 12.86 -34.84 1.71
CA LEU A 31 13.58 -35.81 2.55
C LEU A 31 12.93 -36.00 3.92
N ARG A 32 12.42 -34.93 4.54
CA ARG A 32 11.64 -35.00 5.79
C ARG A 32 10.33 -35.76 5.63
N LEU A 33 9.62 -35.58 4.52
CA LEU A 33 8.40 -36.34 4.22
C LEU A 33 8.70 -37.83 3.97
N LEU A 34 9.84 -38.14 3.38
CA LEU A 34 10.30 -39.52 3.24
C LEU A 34 10.67 -40.12 4.60
N ALA A 35 11.32 -39.35 5.48
CA ALA A 35 11.69 -39.80 6.82
C ALA A 35 10.48 -40.25 7.66
N THR A 36 9.31 -39.63 7.50
CA THR A 36 8.09 -40.03 8.22
C THR A 36 7.42 -41.28 7.65
N SER A 37 7.75 -41.66 6.42
CA SER A 37 7.09 -42.75 5.68
C SER A 37 7.99 -43.98 5.50
N LEU A 38 9.30 -43.85 5.75
CA LEU A 38 10.29 -44.91 5.64
C LEU A 38 10.49 -45.65 6.97
N PRO A 39 11.02 -46.89 6.95
CA PRO A 39 11.36 -47.60 8.18
C PRO A 39 12.31 -46.78 9.06
N PRO A 40 12.16 -46.78 10.40
CA PRO A 40 13.02 -46.02 11.32
C PRO A 40 14.51 -46.38 11.27
N THR A 41 14.84 -47.53 10.67
CA THR A 41 16.21 -48.00 10.46
C THR A 41 16.89 -47.36 9.24
N THR A 42 16.17 -46.57 8.45
CA THR A 42 16.69 -45.91 7.24
C THR A 42 17.60 -44.74 7.58
N ILE A 43 18.78 -44.70 6.98
CA ILE A 43 19.75 -43.61 7.11
C ILE A 43 19.50 -42.60 5.99
N LEU A 44 19.35 -41.33 6.37
CA LEU A 44 19.14 -40.22 5.44
C LEU A 44 20.29 -39.22 5.56
N SER A 45 21.15 -39.18 4.55
CA SER A 45 22.30 -38.29 4.49
C SER A 45 22.00 -37.13 3.56
N PHE A 46 22.00 -35.90 4.06
CA PHE A 46 21.79 -34.67 3.29
C PHE A 46 23.12 -33.97 3.00
N LEU A 47 23.50 -33.89 1.73
CA LEU A 47 24.79 -33.38 1.28
C LEU A 47 24.59 -32.02 0.60
N SER A 48 25.17 -30.97 1.19
CA SER A 48 25.18 -29.61 0.64
C SER A 48 26.41 -28.86 1.14
N THR A 49 26.63 -27.63 0.69
CA THR A 49 27.72 -26.79 1.20
C THR A 49 27.49 -26.42 2.67
N GLU A 50 28.57 -26.18 3.40
CA GLU A 50 28.51 -25.78 4.82
C GLU A 50 27.64 -24.53 5.02
N LYS A 51 27.76 -23.55 4.13
CA LYS A 51 26.92 -22.35 4.12
C LYS A 51 25.44 -22.68 3.96
N SER A 52 25.11 -23.56 3.00
CA SER A 52 23.72 -23.98 2.74
C SER A 52 23.16 -24.77 3.94
N ASN A 53 23.90 -25.75 4.45
CA ASN A 53 23.52 -26.54 5.63
C ASN A 53 23.28 -25.66 6.85
N THR A 54 24.20 -24.74 7.15
CA THR A 54 24.08 -23.81 8.29
C THR A 54 22.81 -22.96 8.19
N GLN A 55 22.45 -22.50 6.99
CA GLN A 55 21.24 -21.70 6.78
C GLN A 55 19.95 -22.51 6.97
N ILE A 56 19.86 -23.71 6.38
CA ILE A 56 18.61 -24.47 6.33
C ILE A 56 18.38 -25.37 7.57
N PHE A 57 19.40 -25.61 8.39
CA PHE A 57 19.32 -26.40 9.63
C PHE A 57 19.36 -25.54 10.93
N THR A 58 19.05 -24.23 10.87
CA THR A 58 19.17 -23.31 12.02
C THR A 58 18.34 -23.71 13.28
N ASN A 59 19.03 -23.92 14.41
CA ASN A 59 18.57 -24.04 15.82
C ASN A 59 17.31 -24.87 16.17
N LYS A 60 16.89 -25.79 15.30
CA LYS A 60 16.06 -26.91 15.69
C LYS A 60 16.77 -28.17 15.22
N VAL A 61 17.31 -28.92 16.18
CA VAL A 61 17.56 -30.35 15.99
C VAL A 61 16.29 -30.91 15.35
N ASP A 62 16.43 -31.57 14.20
CA ASP A 62 15.32 -32.29 13.57
C ASP A 62 14.66 -33.15 14.67
N PRO A 63 13.36 -32.95 15.01
CA PRO A 63 12.73 -33.65 16.12
C PRO A 63 12.83 -35.18 16.05
N SER A 64 13.16 -35.71 14.86
CA SER A 64 13.32 -37.14 14.59
C SER A 64 14.75 -37.67 14.71
N GLY A 65 15.79 -36.82 14.69
CA GLY A 65 17.20 -37.24 14.64
C GLY A 65 17.60 -38.13 13.45
N THR A 66 16.74 -38.29 12.44
CA THR A 66 16.88 -39.31 11.38
C THR A 66 17.66 -38.81 10.15
N ILE A 67 17.71 -37.49 9.94
CA ILE A 67 18.43 -36.86 8.81
C ILE A 67 19.74 -36.25 9.32
N LYS A 68 20.85 -36.58 8.66
CA LYS A 68 22.18 -36.06 8.99
C LYS A 68 22.76 -35.23 7.85
N ALA A 69 23.21 -34.03 8.16
CA ALA A 69 23.84 -33.14 7.19
C ALA A 69 25.35 -33.40 7.05
N TYR A 70 25.84 -33.43 5.82
CA TYR A 70 27.26 -33.56 5.46
C TYR A 70 27.68 -32.35 4.61
N ASN A 71 28.82 -31.77 4.96
CA ASN A 71 29.34 -30.57 4.29
C ASN A 71 30.16 -30.95 3.06
N VAL A 72 29.76 -30.43 1.91
CA VAL A 72 30.46 -30.59 0.63
C VAL A 72 31.24 -29.30 0.35
N TRP A 73 32.54 -29.43 0.07
CA TRP A 73 33.38 -28.28 -0.29
C TRP A 73 32.90 -27.65 -1.61
N ASP A 74 32.81 -26.32 -1.65
CA ASP A 74 32.20 -25.58 -2.76
C ASP A 74 33.16 -25.29 -3.93
N GLY A 75 34.44 -25.69 -3.81
CA GLY A 75 35.43 -25.58 -4.87
C GLY A 75 36.06 -24.18 -5.00
N ILE A 76 35.77 -23.26 -4.09
CA ILE A 76 36.34 -21.91 -4.10
C ILE A 76 37.75 -21.96 -3.49
N PRO A 77 38.82 -21.56 -4.22
CA PRO A 77 40.18 -21.50 -3.67
C PRO A 77 40.27 -20.48 -2.53
N GLU A 78 41.03 -20.78 -1.46
CA GLU A 78 41.22 -19.86 -0.31
C GLU A 78 41.71 -18.47 -0.74
N GLU A 79 42.54 -18.39 -1.78
CA GLU A 79 43.07 -17.14 -2.36
C GLU A 79 41.99 -16.25 -3.02
N ALA A 80 40.88 -16.83 -3.48
CA ALA A 80 39.76 -16.08 -4.08
C ALA A 80 38.83 -15.46 -3.02
N VAL A 81 38.92 -15.91 -1.76
CA VAL A 81 38.14 -15.38 -0.63
C VAL A 81 38.69 -14.04 -0.16
N GLU A 82 40.01 -13.81 -0.28
CA GLU A 82 40.67 -12.55 0.10
C GLU A 82 40.75 -11.50 -1.03
N GLY A 83 40.39 -11.87 -2.27
CA GLY A 83 40.47 -10.98 -3.44
C GLY A 83 39.25 -11.05 -4.37
N ARG A 84 38.31 -10.10 -4.21
CA ARG A 84 37.24 -9.77 -5.18
C ARG A 84 36.20 -10.86 -5.52
N VAL A 85 35.75 -11.65 -4.55
CA VAL A 85 34.39 -12.23 -4.58
C VAL A 85 33.54 -11.60 -3.46
N SER A 86 33.60 -10.27 -3.35
CA SER A 86 32.81 -9.50 -2.40
C SER A 86 31.58 -8.92 -3.10
N ARG A 87 30.40 -9.31 -2.61
CA ARG A 87 29.06 -8.75 -2.91
C ARG A 87 28.72 -8.58 -4.40
N GLY A 88 28.04 -9.58 -4.98
CA GLY A 88 27.09 -9.33 -6.07
C GLY A 88 27.02 -10.34 -7.21
N ASN A 89 27.96 -11.28 -7.35
CA ASN A 89 27.99 -12.18 -8.51
C ASN A 89 27.78 -13.66 -8.13
N ALA A 90 26.52 -14.04 -7.88
CA ALA A 90 26.14 -15.42 -7.53
C ALA A 90 26.51 -16.44 -8.63
N GLN A 91 26.64 -15.99 -9.88
CA GLN A 91 26.99 -16.81 -11.05
C GLN A 91 28.43 -17.33 -10.97
N ALA A 92 29.39 -16.51 -10.51
CA ALA A 92 30.79 -16.93 -10.38
C ALA A 92 30.97 -18.04 -9.34
N GLY A 93 30.24 -18.00 -8.23
CA GLY A 93 30.25 -19.06 -7.21
C GLY A 93 29.69 -20.39 -7.74
N ALA A 94 28.63 -20.34 -8.55
CA ALA A 94 28.07 -21.52 -9.19
C ALA A 94 29.03 -22.15 -10.22
N GLU A 95 29.84 -21.34 -10.92
CA GLU A 95 30.83 -21.84 -11.88
C GLU A 95 31.99 -22.61 -11.22
N PHE A 96 32.54 -22.10 -10.11
CA PHE A 96 33.57 -22.83 -9.34
C PHE A 96 33.03 -24.13 -8.77
N PHE A 97 31.81 -24.09 -8.23
CA PHE A 97 31.11 -25.27 -7.75
C PHE A 97 30.98 -26.32 -8.85
N LEU A 98 30.38 -25.98 -10.00
CA LEU A 98 30.14 -26.95 -11.08
C LEU A 98 31.40 -27.63 -11.63
N LYS A 99 32.58 -27.00 -11.50
CA LYS A 99 33.86 -27.60 -11.91
C LYS A 99 34.42 -28.62 -10.90
N ALA A 100 34.21 -28.44 -9.60
CA ALA A 100 34.79 -29.28 -8.55
C ALA A 100 33.86 -30.42 -8.04
N VAL A 101 32.58 -30.34 -8.41
CA VAL A 101 31.48 -30.98 -7.68
C VAL A 101 31.36 -32.51 -7.74
N PRO A 102 31.55 -33.22 -8.87
CA PRO A 102 31.38 -34.67 -8.90
C PRO A 102 32.31 -35.40 -7.92
N GLY A 103 33.56 -34.94 -7.80
CA GLY A 103 34.54 -35.49 -6.86
C GLY A 103 34.23 -35.16 -5.39
N ASN A 104 33.77 -33.94 -5.12
CA ASN A 104 33.46 -33.50 -3.76
C ASN A 104 32.24 -34.23 -3.17
N PHE A 105 31.18 -34.46 -3.96
CA PHE A 105 30.05 -35.28 -3.52
C PHE A 105 30.43 -36.74 -3.32
N LYS A 106 31.25 -37.32 -4.20
CA LYS A 106 31.75 -38.71 -4.05
C LYS A 106 32.52 -38.89 -2.75
N LYS A 107 33.36 -37.91 -2.37
CA LYS A 107 34.07 -37.90 -1.09
C LYS A 107 33.11 -37.83 0.10
N ALA A 108 32.18 -36.87 0.11
CA ALA A 108 31.21 -36.71 1.20
C ALA A 108 30.27 -37.92 1.34
N MET A 109 29.90 -38.58 0.24
CA MET A 109 29.17 -39.84 0.28
C MET A 109 29.99 -40.96 0.91
N GLY A 110 31.28 -41.06 0.61
CA GLY A 110 32.18 -42.02 1.26
C GLY A 110 32.32 -41.77 2.76
N GLU A 111 32.35 -40.50 3.19
CA GLU A 111 32.33 -40.13 4.61
C GLU A 111 31.01 -40.59 5.28
N ALA A 112 29.87 -40.37 4.63
CA ALA A 112 28.57 -40.82 5.12
C ALA A 112 28.48 -42.36 5.24
N GLU A 113 28.99 -43.10 4.26
CA GLU A 113 29.06 -44.57 4.33
C GLU A 113 29.99 -45.06 5.45
N THR A 114 31.15 -44.42 5.61
CA THR A 114 32.15 -44.82 6.63
C THR A 114 31.60 -44.60 8.03
N GLU A 115 30.91 -43.48 8.25
CA GLU A 115 30.38 -43.12 9.56
C GLU A 115 29.11 -43.92 9.92
N SER A 116 28.24 -44.18 8.95
CA SER A 116 27.02 -44.95 9.18
C SER A 116 27.24 -46.47 9.19
N GLY A 117 28.35 -46.94 8.59
CA GLY A 117 28.63 -48.37 8.40
C GLY A 117 27.75 -49.04 7.35
N VAL A 118 26.92 -48.29 6.62
CA VAL A 118 25.95 -48.81 5.64
C VAL A 118 26.21 -48.19 4.27
N LYS A 119 26.25 -49.04 3.24
CA LYS A 119 26.41 -48.60 1.84
C LYS A 119 25.18 -47.86 1.35
N ILE A 120 25.39 -46.77 0.61
CA ILE A 120 24.31 -45.99 0.00
C ILE A 120 23.59 -46.89 -0.99
N SER A 121 22.27 -46.98 -0.85
CA SER A 121 21.39 -47.83 -1.68
C SER A 121 20.51 -47.03 -2.64
N CYS A 122 20.50 -45.70 -2.54
CA CYS A 122 19.77 -44.81 -3.44
C CYS A 122 20.37 -43.40 -3.44
N ILE A 123 20.45 -42.77 -4.62
CA ILE A 123 20.83 -41.37 -4.77
C ILE A 123 19.57 -40.56 -5.11
N LEU A 124 19.18 -39.66 -4.21
CA LEU A 124 18.17 -38.63 -4.44
C LEU A 124 18.91 -37.32 -4.70
N SER A 125 18.80 -36.70 -5.88
CA SER A 125 19.54 -35.47 -6.16
C SER A 125 18.63 -34.36 -6.66
N ASP A 126 19.03 -33.11 -6.43
CA ASP A 126 18.54 -32.01 -7.25
C ASP A 126 18.80 -32.31 -8.73
N ALA A 127 17.81 -32.07 -9.58
CA ALA A 127 17.89 -32.35 -11.01
C ALA A 127 19.05 -31.60 -11.69
N PHE A 128 19.46 -30.42 -11.19
CA PHE A 128 20.60 -29.67 -11.73
C PHE A 128 21.91 -30.47 -11.64
N LEU A 129 22.03 -31.39 -10.68
CA LEU A 129 23.19 -32.26 -10.50
C LEU A 129 23.13 -33.46 -11.46
N TRP A 130 23.14 -33.20 -12.77
CA TRP A 130 22.97 -34.22 -13.82
C TRP A 130 23.96 -35.40 -13.70
N PHE A 131 25.17 -35.15 -13.18
CA PHE A 131 26.21 -36.16 -12.97
C PHE A 131 25.84 -37.19 -11.88
N SER A 132 24.81 -36.94 -11.06
CA SER A 132 24.31 -37.91 -10.09
C SER A 132 23.82 -39.20 -10.75
N GLY A 133 23.38 -39.14 -12.00
CA GLY A 133 23.05 -40.34 -12.79
C GLY A 133 24.27 -41.22 -13.09
N ASP A 134 25.44 -40.61 -13.32
CA ASP A 134 26.69 -41.35 -13.56
C ASP A 134 27.22 -41.94 -12.25
N LEU A 135 27.18 -41.18 -11.15
CA LEU A 135 27.53 -41.69 -9.81
C LEU A 135 26.65 -42.88 -9.40
N ALA A 136 25.33 -42.78 -9.63
CA ALA A 136 24.40 -43.86 -9.32
C ALA A 136 24.69 -45.11 -10.16
N ALA A 137 25.02 -44.94 -11.45
CA ALA A 137 25.40 -46.04 -12.33
C ALA A 137 26.72 -46.70 -11.90
N GLU A 138 27.74 -45.91 -11.53
CA GLU A 138 29.01 -46.43 -10.99
C GLU A 138 28.81 -47.26 -9.72
N MET A 139 27.88 -46.84 -8.86
CA MET A 139 27.55 -47.51 -7.60
C MET A 139 26.54 -48.65 -7.75
N GLY A 140 25.92 -48.79 -8.94
CA GLY A 140 24.88 -49.79 -9.18
C GLY A 140 23.57 -49.54 -8.40
N VAL A 141 23.24 -48.29 -8.10
CA VAL A 141 22.08 -47.89 -7.29
C VAL A 141 21.06 -47.08 -8.10
N PRO A 142 19.76 -47.05 -7.72
CA PRO A 142 18.77 -46.20 -8.35
C PRO A 142 19.07 -44.71 -8.15
N TRP A 143 18.79 -43.92 -9.18
CA TRP A 143 18.84 -42.46 -9.16
C TRP A 143 17.43 -41.88 -9.23
N VAL A 144 17.08 -41.06 -8.24
CA VAL A 144 15.86 -40.25 -8.22
C VAL A 144 16.24 -38.78 -8.35
N ALA A 145 15.79 -38.14 -9.42
CA ALA A 145 16.02 -36.71 -9.62
C ALA A 145 14.84 -35.89 -9.09
N PHE A 146 15.11 -34.77 -8.43
CA PHE A 146 14.10 -33.86 -7.90
C PHE A 146 14.17 -32.51 -8.62
N TRP A 147 13.12 -32.19 -9.38
CA TRP A 147 12.94 -30.91 -10.03
C TRP A 147 12.18 -29.96 -9.10
N THR A 148 12.85 -28.89 -8.68
CA THR A 148 12.37 -27.98 -7.63
C THR A 148 11.31 -26.98 -8.11
N ALA A 149 11.06 -26.87 -9.41
CA ALA A 149 10.10 -25.95 -10.02
C ALA A 149 8.90 -26.66 -10.67
N GLY A 150 8.08 -25.91 -11.42
CA GLY A 150 6.89 -26.44 -12.10
C GLY A 150 7.18 -27.25 -13.36
N SER A 151 6.19 -28.03 -13.81
CA SER A 151 6.25 -28.90 -14.99
C SER A 151 6.56 -28.13 -16.28
N CYS A 152 6.04 -26.91 -16.43
CA CYS A 152 6.28 -26.06 -17.59
C CYS A 152 7.78 -25.75 -17.77
N ALA A 153 8.46 -25.30 -16.71
CA ALA A 153 9.90 -25.01 -16.77
C ALA A 153 10.74 -26.26 -17.06
N LEU A 154 10.37 -27.42 -16.51
CA LEU A 154 11.04 -28.68 -16.80
C LEU A 154 10.91 -29.05 -18.28
N SER A 155 9.71 -28.93 -18.84
CA SER A 155 9.46 -29.26 -20.24
C SER A 155 10.28 -28.36 -21.17
N VAL A 156 10.40 -27.05 -20.91
CA VAL A 156 11.30 -26.17 -21.68
C VAL A 156 12.73 -26.72 -21.75
N HIS A 157 13.28 -27.16 -20.62
CA HIS A 157 14.65 -27.70 -20.59
C HIS A 157 14.78 -29.05 -21.30
N MET A 158 13.74 -29.90 -21.24
CA MET A 158 13.69 -31.17 -21.99
C MET A 158 13.67 -30.96 -23.51
N TYR A 159 13.12 -29.84 -23.97
CA TYR A 159 13.02 -29.49 -25.39
C TYR A 159 14.12 -28.53 -25.87
N THR A 160 15.16 -28.29 -25.08
CA THR A 160 16.22 -27.31 -25.40
C THR A 160 16.80 -27.51 -26.81
N ASP A 161 17.11 -28.74 -27.23
CA ASP A 161 17.64 -29.01 -28.56
C ASP A 161 16.64 -28.72 -29.68
N GLU A 162 15.38 -29.08 -29.48
CA GLU A 162 14.31 -28.84 -30.45
C GLU A 162 13.99 -27.34 -30.58
N ILE A 163 14.02 -26.61 -29.47
CA ILE A 163 13.93 -25.14 -29.43
C ILE A 163 15.07 -24.52 -30.24
N ARG A 164 16.33 -24.92 -29.99
CA ARG A 164 17.50 -24.39 -30.71
C ARG A 164 17.49 -24.74 -32.20
N ASN A 165 17.07 -25.94 -32.56
CA ASN A 165 16.99 -26.39 -33.95
C ASN A 165 15.87 -25.69 -34.73
N THR A 166 14.74 -25.41 -34.08
CA THR A 166 13.58 -24.76 -34.72
C THR A 166 13.78 -23.25 -34.88
N LEU A 167 14.49 -22.62 -33.95
CA LEU A 167 14.62 -21.16 -33.86
C LEU A 167 15.94 -20.62 -34.44
N GLY A 168 16.87 -21.51 -34.81
CA GLY A 168 18.19 -21.16 -35.32
C GLY A 168 19.15 -20.69 -34.23
N MET A 169 20.47 -20.82 -34.48
CA MET A 169 21.50 -20.28 -33.59
C MET A 169 21.40 -18.74 -33.54
N PRO A 170 21.63 -18.10 -32.38
CA PRO A 170 21.41 -16.66 -32.22
C PRO A 170 22.31 -15.88 -33.18
N GLY A 171 21.71 -15.23 -34.19
CA GLY A 171 22.45 -14.42 -35.14
C GLY A 171 21.78 -14.10 -36.47
N VAL A 172 20.70 -14.78 -36.88
CA VAL A 172 20.02 -14.47 -38.16
C VAL A 172 18.50 -14.67 -38.04
N ALA A 173 17.76 -13.64 -38.46
CA ALA A 173 16.32 -13.57 -38.79
C ALA A 173 15.35 -12.92 -37.77
N GLU A 174 15.03 -11.67 -38.11
CA GLU A 174 13.78 -10.90 -38.00
C GLU A 174 12.59 -11.41 -37.16
N THR A 175 12.22 -10.59 -36.18
CA THR A 175 10.90 -9.95 -36.02
C THR A 175 9.62 -10.78 -36.28
N VAL A 176 9.53 -11.98 -35.72
CA VAL A 176 8.22 -12.61 -35.48
C VAL A 176 8.18 -13.06 -34.02
N LYS A 177 7.16 -12.60 -33.26
CA LYS A 177 6.84 -13.11 -31.92
C LYS A 177 6.44 -14.59 -32.03
N GLN A 178 7.41 -15.48 -32.10
CA GLN A 178 7.17 -16.91 -32.17
C GLN A 178 6.82 -17.42 -30.78
N THR A 179 5.71 -18.16 -30.69
CA THR A 179 5.34 -18.92 -29.50
C THR A 179 5.74 -20.38 -29.67
N LEU A 180 5.86 -21.11 -28.56
CA LEU A 180 6.30 -22.52 -28.56
C LEU A 180 5.17 -23.47 -28.94
N THR A 181 4.61 -23.31 -30.14
CA THR A 181 3.48 -24.11 -30.64
C THR A 181 3.81 -25.59 -30.87
N PHE A 182 5.10 -25.93 -31.02
CA PHE A 182 5.56 -27.30 -31.23
C PHE A 182 5.74 -28.08 -29.92
N ILE A 183 5.78 -27.41 -28.76
CA ILE A 183 5.86 -28.07 -27.45
C ILE A 183 4.44 -28.24 -26.90
N PRO A 184 4.01 -29.48 -26.57
CA PRO A 184 2.68 -29.72 -26.01
C PRO A 184 2.39 -28.86 -24.78
N GLY A 185 1.30 -28.09 -24.83
CA GLY A 185 0.86 -27.23 -23.72
C GLY A 185 1.56 -25.87 -23.61
N MET A 186 2.45 -25.50 -24.54
CA MET A 186 3.21 -24.24 -24.50
C MET A 186 2.92 -23.24 -25.62
N SER A 187 1.80 -23.39 -26.33
CA SER A 187 1.44 -22.50 -27.45
C SER A 187 1.25 -21.03 -27.06
N ALA A 188 1.10 -20.72 -25.78
CA ALA A 188 0.99 -19.37 -25.22
C ALA A 188 2.31 -18.79 -24.70
N VAL A 189 3.39 -19.58 -24.64
CA VAL A 189 4.70 -19.13 -24.14
C VAL A 189 5.45 -18.47 -25.29
N HIS A 190 5.85 -17.21 -25.12
CA HIS A 190 6.69 -16.52 -26.10
C HIS A 190 8.15 -16.90 -25.94
N ILE A 191 8.89 -16.87 -27.05
CA ILE A 191 10.34 -17.14 -27.05
C ILE A 191 11.09 -16.18 -26.10
N ASP A 192 10.66 -14.92 -26.02
CA ASP A 192 11.24 -13.88 -25.15
C ASP A 192 11.03 -14.18 -23.65
N ASP A 193 10.07 -15.05 -23.31
CA ASP A 193 9.81 -15.48 -21.93
C ASP A 193 10.69 -16.66 -21.50
N LEU A 194 11.48 -17.24 -22.43
CA LEU A 194 12.37 -18.35 -22.11
C LEU A 194 13.57 -17.90 -21.26
N PRO A 195 14.01 -18.73 -20.29
CA PRO A 195 15.21 -18.43 -19.51
C PRO A 195 16.45 -18.26 -20.39
N GLU A 196 17.32 -17.30 -20.01
CA GLU A 196 18.66 -17.20 -20.59
C GLU A 196 19.41 -18.54 -20.45
N GLY A 197 20.15 -18.92 -21.50
CA GLY A 197 20.84 -20.22 -21.59
C GLY A 197 20.06 -21.30 -22.34
N VAL A 198 18.76 -21.12 -22.58
CA VAL A 198 17.97 -22.03 -23.43
C VAL A 198 18.18 -21.69 -24.91
N HIS A 199 17.84 -20.47 -25.32
CA HIS A 199 18.00 -19.99 -26.71
C HIS A 199 18.74 -18.64 -26.81
N SER A 200 18.66 -17.80 -25.77
CA SER A 200 19.28 -16.47 -25.68
C SER A 200 20.40 -16.44 -24.64
N GLY A 201 21.23 -15.39 -24.66
CA GLY A 201 22.34 -15.21 -23.72
C GLY A 201 23.56 -16.11 -24.02
N ASN A 202 24.44 -16.28 -23.04
CA ASN A 202 25.65 -17.11 -23.19
C ASN A 202 25.34 -18.59 -23.00
N LEU A 203 25.06 -19.29 -24.10
CA LEU A 203 24.77 -20.74 -24.13
C LEU A 203 25.95 -21.61 -23.67
N GLU A 204 27.17 -21.07 -23.69
CA GLU A 204 28.40 -21.74 -23.22
C GLU A 204 28.69 -21.49 -21.74
N SER A 205 27.83 -20.74 -21.04
CA SER A 205 27.96 -20.58 -19.59
C SER A 205 27.78 -21.91 -18.86
N ALA A 206 28.45 -22.08 -17.71
CA ALA A 206 28.39 -23.35 -16.97
C ALA A 206 26.96 -23.71 -16.53
N ILE A 207 26.13 -22.70 -16.21
CA ILE A 207 24.73 -22.90 -15.82
C ILE A 207 23.89 -23.33 -17.03
N ALA A 208 24.07 -22.71 -18.21
CA ALA A 208 23.38 -23.12 -19.43
C ALA A 208 23.74 -24.55 -19.85
N GLN A 209 25.04 -24.88 -19.81
CA GLN A 209 25.52 -26.24 -20.08
C GLN A 209 25.00 -27.25 -19.04
N MET A 210 24.92 -26.87 -17.76
CA MET A 210 24.36 -27.72 -16.70
C MET A 210 22.88 -28.04 -16.95
N LEU A 211 22.06 -27.02 -17.24
CA LEU A 211 20.62 -27.18 -17.51
C LEU A 211 20.36 -28.02 -18.76
N HIS A 212 21.17 -27.81 -19.80
CA HIS A 212 21.10 -28.62 -21.03
C HIS A 212 21.47 -30.08 -20.76
N LYS A 213 22.59 -30.33 -20.06
CA LYS A 213 23.00 -31.70 -19.65
C LYS A 213 21.99 -32.36 -18.73
N MET A 214 21.35 -31.62 -17.84
CA MET A 214 20.24 -32.12 -17.03
C MET A 214 19.11 -32.65 -17.92
N GLY A 215 18.61 -31.84 -18.85
CA GLY A 215 17.53 -32.25 -19.76
C GLY A 215 17.87 -33.54 -20.52
N LEU A 216 19.11 -33.68 -20.97
CA LEU A 216 19.58 -34.89 -21.66
C LEU A 216 19.66 -36.13 -20.76
N ASN A 217 19.95 -35.97 -19.46
CA ASN A 217 20.21 -37.08 -18.55
C ASN A 217 18.98 -37.52 -17.74
N LEU A 218 18.01 -36.64 -17.51
CA LEU A 218 16.81 -36.97 -16.73
C LEU A 218 16.02 -38.22 -17.21
N PRO A 219 15.94 -38.54 -18.53
CA PRO A 219 15.33 -39.79 -18.99
C PRO A 219 16.01 -41.08 -18.47
N ARG A 220 17.27 -41.00 -18.01
CA ARG A 220 18.00 -42.12 -17.40
C ARG A 220 17.59 -42.37 -15.94
N ALA A 221 17.00 -41.38 -15.27
CA ALA A 221 16.63 -41.49 -13.86
C ALA A 221 15.57 -42.59 -13.65
N THR A 222 15.66 -43.30 -12.52
CA THR A 222 14.66 -44.30 -12.11
C THR A 222 13.31 -43.63 -11.88
N ALA A 223 13.30 -42.43 -11.32
CA ALA A 223 12.15 -41.55 -11.23
C ALA A 223 12.57 -40.08 -11.22
N VAL A 224 11.70 -39.22 -11.74
CA VAL A 224 11.82 -37.77 -11.63
C VAL A 224 10.66 -37.27 -10.79
N VAL A 225 10.97 -36.69 -9.64
CA VAL A 225 10.01 -36.05 -8.75
C VAL A 225 9.90 -34.58 -9.14
N VAL A 226 8.70 -34.12 -9.46
CA VAL A 226 8.40 -32.75 -9.90
C VAL A 226 7.68 -32.02 -8.77
N ASN A 227 8.21 -30.88 -8.34
CA ASN A 227 7.67 -30.06 -7.26
C ASN A 227 6.43 -29.26 -7.67
N SER A 228 5.39 -29.95 -8.14
CA SER A 228 4.15 -29.37 -8.67
C SER A 228 2.95 -30.29 -8.39
N PHE A 229 1.74 -29.80 -8.64
CA PHE A 229 0.53 -30.63 -8.66
C PHE A 229 0.40 -31.31 -10.01
N GLU A 230 -0.07 -32.56 -10.02
CA GLU A 230 -0.25 -33.34 -11.26
C GLU A 230 -1.28 -32.68 -12.19
N GLU A 231 -2.33 -32.12 -11.59
CA GLU A 231 -3.51 -31.55 -12.26
C GLU A 231 -3.30 -30.12 -12.77
N LEU A 232 -2.19 -29.46 -12.42
CA LEU A 232 -1.97 -28.05 -12.74
C LEU A 232 -1.80 -27.82 -14.25
N ASP A 233 -1.05 -28.70 -14.91
CA ASP A 233 -0.72 -28.63 -16.34
C ASP A 233 -0.88 -30.02 -17.01
N PRO A 234 -2.11 -30.53 -17.19
CA PRO A 234 -2.34 -31.93 -17.56
C PRO A 234 -1.71 -32.32 -18.91
N ILE A 235 -1.66 -31.39 -19.87
CA ILE A 235 -1.05 -31.61 -21.19
C ILE A 235 0.47 -31.81 -21.05
N ILE A 236 1.14 -30.94 -20.28
CA ILE A 236 2.58 -30.99 -20.06
C ILE A 236 2.94 -32.21 -19.22
N THR A 237 2.16 -32.48 -18.17
CA THR A 237 2.33 -33.66 -17.31
C THR A 237 2.24 -34.96 -18.11
N ASN A 238 1.28 -35.07 -19.03
CA ASN A 238 1.17 -36.24 -19.90
C ASN A 238 2.36 -36.38 -20.86
N ASP A 239 2.86 -35.29 -21.43
CA ASP A 239 4.05 -35.31 -22.28
C ASP A 239 5.31 -35.74 -21.50
N LEU A 240 5.50 -35.22 -20.28
CA LEU A 240 6.61 -35.61 -19.40
C LEU A 240 6.57 -37.10 -19.03
N LYS A 241 5.37 -37.67 -18.80
CA LYS A 241 5.19 -39.11 -18.55
C LYS A 241 5.59 -39.99 -19.74
N LEU A 242 5.54 -39.47 -20.97
CA LEU A 242 5.99 -40.19 -22.16
C LEU A 242 7.51 -40.16 -22.32
N LYS A 243 8.19 -39.12 -21.81
CA LYS A 243 9.64 -38.93 -21.96
C LYS A 243 10.47 -39.45 -20.80
N LEU A 244 9.87 -39.58 -19.61
CA LEU A 244 10.55 -40.00 -18.38
C LEU A 244 10.08 -41.41 -17.98
N ARG A 245 10.98 -42.24 -17.44
CA ARG A 245 10.64 -43.60 -16.99
C ARG A 245 9.53 -43.61 -15.94
N LYS A 246 9.55 -42.63 -15.05
CA LYS A 246 8.53 -42.41 -14.01
C LYS A 246 8.55 -40.95 -13.57
N ALA A 247 7.48 -40.21 -13.84
CA ALA A 247 7.30 -38.84 -13.34
C ALA A 247 6.35 -38.87 -12.12
N LEU A 248 6.78 -38.27 -11.00
CA LEU A 248 6.02 -38.21 -9.75
C LEU A 248 5.82 -36.76 -9.34
N HIS A 249 4.58 -36.30 -9.28
CA HIS A 249 4.26 -34.93 -8.89
C HIS A 249 4.04 -34.85 -7.38
N VAL A 250 4.99 -34.23 -6.67
CA VAL A 250 5.01 -34.14 -5.21
C VAL A 250 5.36 -32.70 -4.84
N GLY A 251 4.35 -31.83 -4.78
CA GLY A 251 4.53 -30.41 -4.49
C GLY A 251 3.25 -29.57 -4.68
N PRO A 252 3.36 -28.22 -4.60
CA PRO A 252 4.59 -27.47 -4.39
C PRO A 252 4.97 -27.43 -2.90
N SER A 253 6.19 -27.85 -2.62
CA SER A 253 6.81 -27.91 -1.29
C SER A 253 6.80 -26.55 -0.58
N THR A 254 6.68 -25.44 -1.31
CA THR A 254 6.52 -24.08 -0.76
C THR A 254 5.27 -23.91 0.09
N LEU A 255 4.25 -24.76 -0.06
CA LEU A 255 3.06 -24.77 0.80
C LEU A 255 3.26 -25.56 2.09
N SER A 256 4.31 -26.40 2.17
CA SER A 256 4.62 -27.26 3.31
C SER A 256 5.91 -26.86 4.04
N SER A 257 6.79 -26.10 3.39
CA SER A 257 7.97 -25.52 4.03
C SER A 257 7.54 -24.40 4.99
N PRO A 258 8.09 -24.34 6.22
CA PRO A 258 8.04 -23.08 6.97
C PRO A 258 8.67 -22.00 6.08
N PRO A 259 8.10 -20.78 6.03
CA PRO A 259 8.62 -19.74 5.16
C PRO A 259 10.12 -19.61 5.43
N LEU A 260 10.94 -19.70 4.38
CA LEU A 260 12.34 -19.28 4.49
C LEU A 260 12.29 -17.92 5.15
N SER A 261 13.10 -17.73 6.19
CA SER A 261 13.40 -16.38 6.64
C SER A 261 14.11 -15.71 5.47
N ASN A 262 13.33 -15.15 4.54
CA ASN A 262 13.74 -13.96 3.83
C ASN A 262 14.30 -13.09 4.95
N SER A 263 15.57 -12.68 4.81
CA SER A 263 16.09 -11.60 5.63
C SER A 263 15.27 -10.38 5.24
N ASP A 264 14.08 -10.32 5.82
CA ASP A 264 13.31 -9.13 6.04
C ASP A 264 14.15 -8.35 7.03
N GLU A 265 15.27 -7.81 6.53
CA GLU A 265 16.32 -7.12 7.26
C GLU A 265 15.72 -5.98 8.09
N ASN A 266 14.53 -5.53 7.66
CA ASN A 266 13.74 -4.44 8.22
C ASN A 266 12.42 -4.91 8.88
N GLY A 267 12.13 -6.22 8.93
CA GLY A 267 10.93 -6.78 9.56
C GLY A 267 9.59 -6.36 8.95
N CYS A 268 9.56 -5.85 7.72
CA CYS A 268 8.40 -5.32 7.02
C CYS A 268 7.40 -6.40 6.55
N LEU A 269 7.87 -7.51 5.99
CA LEU A 269 7.01 -8.63 5.53
C LEU A 269 6.45 -9.40 6.73
N LEU A 270 7.29 -9.72 7.71
CA LEU A 270 6.87 -10.31 8.98
C LEU A 270 5.90 -9.40 9.75
N TRP A 271 6.07 -8.08 9.64
CA TRP A 271 5.12 -7.12 10.19
C TRP A 271 3.80 -7.12 9.43
N LEU A 272 3.83 -7.19 8.09
CA LEU A 272 2.65 -7.21 7.23
C LEU A 272 1.80 -8.46 7.50
N GLU A 273 2.45 -9.63 7.60
CA GLU A 273 1.81 -10.91 7.95
C GLU A 273 1.23 -10.93 9.36
N LYS A 274 1.85 -10.20 10.31
CA LYS A 274 1.31 -10.03 11.68
C LYS A 274 0.08 -9.14 11.72
N GLN A 275 -0.20 -8.35 10.69
CA GLN A 275 -1.42 -7.56 10.65
C GLN A 275 -2.60 -8.43 10.20
N LYS A 276 -3.78 -8.25 10.80
CA LYS A 276 -5.00 -8.95 10.35
C LYS A 276 -5.22 -8.66 8.86
N PRO A 277 -5.65 -9.62 8.01
CA PRO A 277 -5.89 -9.39 6.57
C PRO A 277 -6.82 -8.21 6.28
N SER A 278 -7.73 -7.91 7.21
CA SER A 278 -8.65 -6.78 7.14
C SER A 278 -8.04 -5.44 7.60
N SER A 279 -6.91 -5.41 8.30
CA SER A 279 -6.36 -4.19 8.92
C SER A 279 -5.99 -3.08 7.91
N VAL A 280 -5.49 -3.43 6.72
CA VAL A 280 -5.11 -2.47 5.66
C VAL A 280 -6.36 -1.89 4.98
N ALA A 281 -7.38 -2.72 4.76
CA ALA A 281 -8.68 -2.29 4.22
C ALA A 281 -9.53 -1.52 5.26
N TYR A 282 -9.43 -1.88 6.55
CA TYR A 282 -10.25 -1.30 7.63
C TYR A 282 -9.77 0.10 8.04
N ILE A 283 -8.46 0.38 7.93
CA ILE A 283 -7.93 1.75 8.08
C ILE A 283 -8.36 2.62 6.87
N SER A 284 -8.49 2.02 5.68
CA SER A 284 -8.87 2.73 4.45
C SER A 284 -10.36 3.08 4.39
N PHE A 285 -11.26 2.22 4.86
CA PHE A 285 -12.71 2.47 4.83
C PHE A 285 -13.27 3.04 6.15
N GLY A 286 -12.64 2.76 7.30
CA GLY A 286 -13.16 3.17 8.61
C GLY A 286 -12.82 4.59 9.06
N SER A 287 -11.89 5.28 8.37
CA SER A 287 -11.27 6.49 8.94
C SER A 287 -11.86 7.82 8.49
N MET A 288 -12.61 7.89 7.38
CA MET A 288 -13.19 9.15 6.85
C MET A 288 -14.43 8.88 5.98
N MET A 289 -15.34 7.98 6.37
CA MET A 289 -16.61 7.85 5.66
C MET A 289 -17.57 8.99 6.05
N THR A 290 -17.20 10.21 5.68
CA THR A 290 -18.03 11.40 5.71
C THR A 290 -17.44 12.43 4.73
N PRO A 291 -18.16 12.78 3.64
CA PRO A 291 -18.25 14.19 3.21
C PRO A 291 -18.79 15.03 4.39
N PRO A 292 -19.22 16.28 4.24
CA PRO A 292 -20.22 16.81 5.16
C PRO A 292 -21.64 16.48 4.62
N PRO A 293 -22.17 15.22 4.69
CA PRO A 293 -23.58 14.95 4.38
C PRO A 293 -24.49 15.86 5.18
N LYS A 294 -24.06 16.29 6.36
CA LYS A 294 -24.80 17.17 7.25
C LYS A 294 -25.06 18.53 6.58
N GLU A 295 -24.04 19.14 6.00
CA GLU A 295 -24.18 20.41 5.28
C GLU A 295 -25.03 20.23 4.01
N MET A 296 -24.81 19.14 3.26
CA MET A 296 -25.62 18.83 2.07
C MET A 296 -27.10 18.58 2.42
N ILE A 297 -27.38 17.77 3.45
CA ILE A 297 -28.71 17.50 3.97
C ILE A 297 -29.35 18.82 4.44
N SER A 298 -28.62 19.64 5.20
CA SER A 298 -29.10 20.95 5.64
C SER A 298 -29.51 21.84 4.46
N VAL A 299 -28.68 21.92 3.41
CA VAL A 299 -28.99 22.67 2.19
C VAL A 299 -30.19 22.06 1.46
N MET A 300 -30.32 20.73 1.39
CA MET A 300 -31.50 20.07 0.81
C MET A 300 -32.79 20.42 1.57
N PHE A 301 -32.78 20.42 2.90
CA PHE A 301 -33.92 20.85 3.71
C PHE A 301 -34.27 22.33 3.47
N VAL A 302 -33.26 23.20 3.42
CA VAL A 302 -33.46 24.64 3.12
C VAL A 302 -33.98 24.86 1.71
N GLY A 303 -33.60 24.06 0.73
CA GLY A 303 -34.07 24.16 -0.65
C GLY A 303 -35.59 24.06 -0.80
N HIS A 304 -36.28 23.41 0.15
CA HIS A 304 -37.74 23.32 0.16
C HIS A 304 -38.42 24.59 0.70
N LEU A 305 -37.68 25.56 1.23
CA LEU A 305 -38.20 26.83 1.75
C LEU A 305 -38.28 27.93 0.69
N GLY A 306 -37.67 27.74 -0.49
CA GLY A 306 -37.64 28.70 -1.59
C GLY A 306 -36.22 29.10 -2.03
N GLU A 307 -36.15 29.87 -3.13
CA GLU A 307 -34.89 30.22 -3.79
C GLU A 307 -33.98 31.12 -2.94
N LEU A 308 -34.55 32.15 -2.29
CA LEU A 308 -33.78 33.10 -1.47
C LEU A 308 -33.14 32.43 -0.22
N PRO A 309 -33.88 31.66 0.62
CA PRO A 309 -33.28 30.90 1.71
C PRO A 309 -32.18 29.93 1.27
N LEU A 310 -32.36 29.28 0.11
CA LEU A 310 -31.38 28.36 -0.47
C LEU A 310 -30.10 29.09 -0.88
N ALA A 311 -30.22 30.20 -1.60
CA ALA A 311 -29.09 31.01 -2.02
C ALA A 311 -28.30 31.55 -0.82
N GLY A 312 -29.01 32.10 0.18
CA GLY A 312 -28.41 32.61 1.42
C GLY A 312 -27.68 31.52 2.22
N ALA A 313 -28.31 30.36 2.44
CA ALA A 313 -27.69 29.25 3.17
C ALA A 313 -26.49 28.65 2.43
N SER A 314 -26.57 28.50 1.11
CA SER A 314 -25.46 27.97 0.29
C SER A 314 -24.27 28.93 0.31
N MET A 315 -24.51 30.23 0.18
CA MET A 315 -23.47 31.26 0.26
C MET A 315 -22.82 31.29 1.64
N ALA A 316 -23.61 31.23 2.71
CA ALA A 316 -23.10 31.18 4.09
C ALA A 316 -22.27 29.91 4.35
N THR A 317 -22.72 28.75 3.88
CA THR A 317 -21.98 27.49 4.02
C THR A 317 -20.66 27.52 3.25
N SER A 318 -20.64 28.01 2.00
CA SER A 318 -19.40 28.18 1.23
C SER A 318 -18.45 29.15 1.94
N PHE A 319 -18.95 30.30 2.38
CA PHE A 319 -18.15 31.28 3.14
C PHE A 319 -17.57 30.68 4.44
N ALA A 320 -18.36 29.92 5.19
CA ALA A 320 -17.93 29.22 6.40
C ALA A 320 -16.91 28.11 6.12
N SER A 321 -17.08 27.36 5.04
CA SER A 321 -16.14 26.33 4.59
C SER A 321 -14.76 26.92 4.28
N VAL A 322 -14.73 27.99 3.48
CA VAL A 322 -13.52 28.71 3.08
C VAL A 322 -12.83 29.35 4.28
N THR A 323 -13.57 30.11 5.09
CA THR A 323 -12.94 30.91 6.15
C THR A 323 -12.65 30.13 7.43
N GLY A 324 -13.45 29.10 7.77
CA GLY A 324 -13.38 28.44 9.07
C GLY A 324 -13.15 26.93 9.02
N PHE A 325 -14.03 26.16 8.37
CA PHE A 325 -13.95 24.69 8.46
C PHE A 325 -12.65 24.14 7.85
N SER A 326 -12.26 24.60 6.66
CA SER A 326 -10.99 24.22 6.03
C SER A 326 -9.77 24.53 6.93
N LEU A 327 -9.78 25.70 7.59
CA LEU A 327 -8.75 26.11 8.54
C LEU A 327 -8.68 25.15 9.74
N MET A 328 -9.83 24.76 10.31
CA MET A 328 -9.87 23.84 11.46
C MET A 328 -9.40 22.43 11.10
N ILE A 329 -9.77 21.90 9.93
CA ILE A 329 -9.23 20.62 9.42
C ILE A 329 -7.72 20.72 9.29
N GLY A 330 -7.24 21.79 8.66
CA GLY A 330 -5.83 22.01 8.38
C GLY A 330 -4.98 22.17 9.63
N MET A 331 -5.37 23.05 10.56
CA MET A 331 -4.67 23.21 11.84
C MET A 331 -4.71 21.93 12.68
N GLY A 332 -5.86 21.24 12.71
CA GLY A 332 -6.03 19.98 13.43
C GLY A 332 -5.14 18.85 12.88
N SER A 333 -4.85 18.86 11.57
CA SER A 333 -4.01 17.83 10.93
C SER A 333 -2.55 17.82 11.39
N ALA A 334 -2.08 18.85 12.11
CA ALA A 334 -0.79 18.80 12.79
C ALA A 334 -0.71 17.67 13.84
N LEU A 335 -1.86 17.24 14.39
CA LEU A 335 -1.94 16.09 15.28
C LEU A 335 -1.58 14.78 14.56
N ASP A 336 -1.74 14.67 13.25
CA ASP A 336 -1.30 13.48 12.51
C ASP A 336 0.20 13.23 12.70
N THR A 337 0.99 14.31 12.72
CA THR A 337 2.44 14.26 12.97
C THR A 337 2.72 14.08 14.45
N PHE A 338 2.22 14.98 15.32
CA PHE A 338 2.58 14.99 16.74
C PHE A 338 2.06 13.76 17.48
N CYS A 339 0.78 13.44 17.36
CA CYS A 339 0.21 12.26 18.01
C CYS A 339 0.71 10.97 17.35
N GLY A 340 0.77 10.92 16.01
CA GLY A 340 1.20 9.72 15.30
C GLY A 340 2.65 9.33 15.60
N GLN A 341 3.59 10.28 15.49
CA GLN A 341 5.00 9.99 15.80
C GLN A 341 5.20 9.64 17.28
N SER A 342 4.51 10.30 18.21
CA SER A 342 4.56 9.93 19.63
C SER A 342 3.93 8.57 19.92
N TYR A 343 2.87 8.19 19.19
CA TYR A 343 2.27 6.86 19.32
C TYR A 343 3.23 5.77 18.83
N GLY A 344 3.87 5.98 17.68
CA GLY A 344 4.94 5.12 17.15
C GLY A 344 6.09 4.94 18.13
N ALA A 345 6.53 6.02 18.75
CA ALA A 345 7.58 6.04 19.77
C ALA A 345 7.14 5.50 21.15
N LYS A 346 5.89 5.04 21.28
CA LYS A 346 5.25 4.57 22.52
C LYS A 346 5.21 5.61 23.65
N GLN A 347 5.34 6.89 23.32
CA GLN A 347 5.18 8.02 24.25
C GLN A 347 3.69 8.37 24.37
N TYR A 348 2.91 7.43 24.93
CA TYR A 348 1.45 7.50 24.92
C TYR A 348 0.89 8.73 25.67
N HIS A 349 1.52 9.15 26.77
CA HIS A 349 1.04 10.30 27.55
C HIS A 349 1.03 11.60 26.72
N LEU A 350 2.01 11.78 25.81
CA LEU A 350 2.13 12.96 24.97
C LEU A 350 0.91 13.15 24.06
N LEU A 351 0.21 12.09 23.67
CA LEU A 351 -0.98 12.20 22.83
C LEU A 351 -2.07 13.03 23.52
N GLY A 352 -2.29 12.81 24.83
CA GLY A 352 -3.25 13.57 25.63
C GLY A 352 -2.84 15.02 25.79
N ILE A 353 -1.54 15.29 25.92
CA ILE A 353 -0.98 16.65 25.97
C ILE A 353 -1.16 17.38 24.64
N TYR A 354 -0.84 16.73 23.51
CA TYR A 354 -1.04 17.31 22.19
C TYR A 354 -2.52 17.53 21.85
N LEU A 355 -3.40 16.60 22.23
CA LEU A 355 -4.84 16.78 22.10
C LEU A 355 -5.32 18.06 22.81
N GLN A 356 -4.90 18.26 24.06
CA GLN A 356 -5.23 19.46 24.83
C GLN A 356 -4.64 20.73 24.22
N ARG A 357 -3.37 20.68 23.81
CA ARG A 357 -2.69 21.80 23.15
C ARG A 357 -3.39 22.21 21.85
N ALA A 358 -3.77 21.24 21.02
CA ALA A 358 -4.49 21.47 19.79
C ALA A 358 -5.89 22.05 20.07
N MET A 359 -6.63 21.52 21.04
CA MET A 359 -7.92 22.09 21.45
C MET A 359 -7.76 23.56 21.88
N PHE A 360 -6.76 23.87 22.71
CA PHE A 360 -6.48 25.25 23.12
C PHE A 360 -6.22 26.17 21.92
N VAL A 361 -5.32 25.78 21.01
CA VAL A 361 -4.97 26.58 19.82
C VAL A 361 -6.15 26.74 18.87
N LEU A 362 -6.88 25.67 18.56
CA LEU A 362 -8.00 25.71 17.61
C LEU A 362 -9.20 26.49 18.19
N LEU A 363 -9.48 26.36 19.50
CA LEU A 363 -10.53 27.14 20.16
C LEU A 363 -10.19 28.64 20.19
N LEU A 364 -8.92 29.01 20.39
CA LEU A 364 -8.49 30.41 20.25
C LEU A 364 -8.66 30.91 18.82
N ALA A 365 -8.34 30.09 17.81
CA ALA A 365 -8.55 30.44 16.41
C ALA A 365 -10.05 30.58 16.04
N CYS A 366 -10.96 29.88 16.73
CA CYS A 366 -12.39 30.03 16.53
C CYS A 366 -12.91 31.44 16.89
N ILE A 367 -12.24 32.17 17.80
CA ILE A 367 -12.68 33.50 18.24
C ILE A 367 -12.66 34.52 17.08
N PRO A 368 -11.52 34.80 16.41
CA PRO A 368 -11.52 35.72 15.27
C PRO A 368 -12.39 35.23 14.11
N LEU A 369 -12.48 33.90 13.89
CA LEU A 369 -13.38 33.33 12.88
C LEU A 369 -14.85 33.62 13.18
N SER A 370 -15.26 33.55 14.44
CA SER A 370 -16.62 33.88 14.88
C SER A 370 -16.93 35.35 14.63
N CYS A 371 -15.96 36.25 14.85
CA CYS A 371 -16.10 37.67 14.50
C CYS A 371 -16.27 37.87 12.99
N ILE A 372 -15.53 37.14 12.16
CA ILE A 372 -15.68 37.17 10.70
C ILE A 372 -17.09 36.69 10.32
N TRP A 373 -17.55 35.57 10.86
CA TRP A 373 -18.87 35.00 10.56
C TRP A 373 -20.02 35.89 11.03
N ALA A 374 -19.86 36.58 12.17
CA ALA A 374 -20.84 37.55 12.65
C ALA A 374 -21.05 38.73 11.69
N ASN A 375 -20.01 39.09 10.92
CA ASN A 375 -20.02 40.19 9.95
C ASN A 375 -20.25 39.74 8.50
N THR A 376 -20.61 38.46 8.27
CA THR A 376 -20.79 37.89 6.92
C THR A 376 -21.68 38.75 6.01
N SER A 377 -22.81 39.27 6.51
CA SER A 377 -23.69 40.14 5.70
C SER A 377 -22.97 41.39 5.19
N GLN A 378 -22.23 42.09 6.06
CA GLN A 378 -21.51 43.31 5.68
C GLN A 378 -20.34 43.01 4.73
N ILE A 379 -19.66 41.88 4.95
CA ILE A 379 -18.56 41.43 4.08
C ILE A 379 -19.11 41.12 2.68
N LEU A 380 -20.23 40.39 2.57
CA LEU A 380 -20.83 40.05 1.29
C LEU A 380 -21.36 41.30 0.56
N LEU A 381 -21.99 42.23 1.27
CA LEU A 381 -22.39 43.54 0.72
C LEU A 381 -21.19 44.33 0.19
N PHE A 382 -20.07 44.33 0.92
CA PHE A 382 -18.83 44.99 0.49
C PHE A 382 -18.30 44.39 -0.83
N PHE A 383 -18.44 43.07 -1.02
CA PHE A 383 -18.11 42.40 -2.29
C PHE A 383 -19.21 42.51 -3.36
N GLY A 384 -20.24 43.33 -3.14
CA GLY A 384 -21.28 43.63 -4.12
C GLY A 384 -22.35 42.55 -4.29
N GLN A 385 -22.53 41.67 -3.30
CA GLN A 385 -23.63 40.70 -3.31
C GLN A 385 -24.99 41.39 -3.13
N ASP A 386 -26.04 40.74 -3.63
CA ASP A 386 -27.42 41.18 -3.46
C ASP A 386 -27.77 41.39 -1.97
N PRO A 387 -28.42 42.51 -1.59
CA PRO A 387 -28.69 42.81 -0.19
C PRO A 387 -29.56 41.78 0.53
N GLU A 388 -30.53 41.16 -0.14
CA GLU A 388 -31.40 40.15 0.47
C GLU A 388 -30.64 38.85 0.69
N ILE A 389 -29.86 38.42 -0.31
CA ILE A 389 -29.00 37.22 -0.19
C ILE A 389 -27.94 37.41 0.89
N ALA A 390 -27.28 38.58 0.93
CA ALA A 390 -26.26 38.91 1.92
C ALA A 390 -26.84 38.96 3.35
N ALA A 391 -28.04 39.52 3.52
CA ALA A 391 -28.74 39.52 4.80
C ALA A 391 -29.08 38.09 5.27
N GLU A 392 -29.56 37.25 4.36
CA GLU A 392 -29.92 35.86 4.66
C GLU A 392 -28.68 35.01 4.98
N ALA A 393 -27.62 35.14 4.19
CA ALA A 393 -26.35 34.49 4.44
C ALA A 393 -25.74 34.92 5.79
N GLY A 394 -25.80 36.21 6.13
CA GLY A 394 -25.33 36.71 7.42
C GLY A 394 -26.20 36.28 8.61
N SER A 395 -27.50 36.10 8.42
CA SER A 395 -28.37 35.45 9.41
C SER A 395 -27.93 34.00 9.63
N TYR A 396 -27.82 33.21 8.57
CA TYR A 396 -27.39 31.80 8.64
C TYR A 396 -26.02 31.64 9.29
N ALA A 397 -25.03 32.43 8.87
CA ALA A 397 -23.65 32.38 9.39
C ALA A 397 -23.58 32.67 10.90
N ARG A 398 -24.40 33.58 11.43
CA ARG A 398 -24.49 33.85 12.87
C ARG A 398 -24.96 32.63 13.66
N TYR A 399 -25.94 31.88 13.13
CA TYR A 399 -26.41 30.63 13.75
C TYR A 399 -25.41 29.47 13.59
N LEU A 400 -24.47 29.56 12.64
CA LEU A 400 -23.36 28.62 12.51
C LEU A 400 -22.24 28.84 13.53
N ILE A 401 -22.12 30.01 14.18
CA ILE A 401 -21.01 30.33 15.09
C ILE A 401 -20.77 29.23 16.16
N PRO A 402 -21.78 28.69 16.87
CA PRO A 402 -21.53 27.62 17.84
C PRO A 402 -20.94 26.34 17.23
N THR A 403 -21.13 26.13 15.92
CA THR A 403 -20.69 24.96 15.17
C THR A 403 -19.17 24.91 15.05
N ILE A 404 -18.49 26.05 14.83
CA ILE A 404 -17.04 26.04 14.61
C ILE A 404 -16.27 25.58 15.86
N PHE A 405 -16.77 25.91 17.06
CA PHE A 405 -16.20 25.43 18.32
C PHE A 405 -16.38 23.93 18.51
N ALA A 406 -17.58 23.41 18.22
CA ALA A 406 -17.82 21.96 18.23
C ALA A 406 -16.92 21.24 17.22
N TYR A 407 -16.76 21.83 16.03
CA TYR A 407 -15.95 21.29 14.96
C TYR A 407 -14.47 21.26 15.33
N ALA A 408 -13.93 22.31 15.94
CA ALA A 408 -12.57 22.35 16.46
C ALA A 408 -12.30 21.21 17.46
N ILE A 409 -13.18 21.03 18.44
CA ILE A 409 -13.09 19.94 19.42
C ILE A 409 -13.16 18.58 18.72
N LEU A 410 -14.11 18.41 17.78
CA LEU A 410 -14.30 17.19 17.03
C LEU A 410 -13.04 16.82 16.24
N GLN A 411 -12.46 17.76 15.49
CA GLN A 411 -11.25 17.52 14.68
C GLN A 411 -10.09 17.05 15.56
N CYS A 412 -9.89 17.68 16.71
CA CYS A 412 -8.87 17.27 17.66
C CYS A 412 -9.05 15.82 18.15
N HIS A 413 -10.28 15.44 18.52
CA HIS A 413 -10.57 14.08 19.02
C HIS A 413 -10.48 13.02 17.93
N VAL A 414 -10.94 13.35 16.70
CA VAL A 414 -10.80 12.47 15.53
C VAL A 414 -9.32 12.15 15.30
N ARG A 415 -8.44 13.16 15.23
CA ARG A 415 -7.00 12.90 14.99
C ARG A 415 -6.33 12.18 16.15
N PHE A 416 -6.73 12.46 17.40
CA PHE A 416 -6.23 11.73 18.57
C PHE A 416 -6.56 10.23 18.51
N LEU A 417 -7.79 9.86 18.16
CA LEU A 417 -8.20 8.46 18.03
C LEU A 417 -7.57 7.81 16.78
N GLN A 418 -7.52 8.54 15.67
CA GLN A 418 -6.96 8.07 14.41
C GLN A 418 -5.47 7.76 14.54
N ALA A 419 -4.69 8.59 15.24
CA ALA A 419 -3.27 8.34 15.49
C ALA A 419 -2.99 6.98 16.17
N GLN A 420 -3.94 6.50 16.97
CA GLN A 420 -3.86 5.23 17.69
C GLN A 420 -4.42 4.05 16.90
N ASN A 421 -4.84 4.26 15.65
CA ASN A 421 -5.60 3.31 14.82
C ASN A 421 -6.97 2.93 15.43
N ASN A 422 -7.55 3.78 16.29
CA ASN A 422 -8.85 3.54 16.92
C ASN A 422 -9.98 4.21 16.14
N VAL A 423 -10.30 3.66 14.97
CA VAL A 423 -11.17 4.30 13.96
C VAL A 423 -12.65 3.92 14.09
N VAL A 424 -12.97 2.80 14.75
CA VAL A 424 -14.35 2.30 14.92
C VAL A 424 -15.25 3.31 15.68
N PRO A 425 -14.83 3.90 16.81
CA PRO A 425 -15.67 4.84 17.54
C PRO A 425 -15.99 6.09 16.70
N MET A 426 -15.01 6.56 15.91
CA MET A 426 -15.17 7.69 14.99
C MET A 426 -16.23 7.37 13.92
N MET A 427 -16.14 6.19 13.31
CA MET A 427 -17.09 5.74 12.29
C MET A 427 -18.51 5.61 12.85
N LEU A 428 -18.66 4.97 14.01
CA LEU A 428 -19.97 4.77 14.64
C LEU A 428 -20.60 6.10 15.08
N SER A 429 -19.82 7.02 15.68
CA SER A 429 -20.33 8.33 16.09
C SER A 429 -20.72 9.20 14.88
N ALA A 430 -19.92 9.15 13.80
CA ALA A 430 -20.23 9.85 12.56
C ALA A 430 -21.50 9.32 11.90
N GLY A 431 -21.66 7.99 11.81
CA GLY A 431 -22.86 7.36 11.27
C GLY A 431 -24.12 7.69 12.09
N PHE A 432 -24.04 7.52 13.41
CA PHE A 432 -25.15 7.87 14.32
C PHE A 432 -25.55 9.35 14.21
N THR A 433 -24.57 10.26 14.28
CA THR A 433 -24.85 11.70 14.19
C THR A 433 -25.39 12.13 12.84
N THR A 434 -25.05 11.44 11.75
CA THR A 434 -25.60 11.72 10.41
C THR A 434 -27.06 11.28 10.31
N LEU A 435 -27.41 10.10 10.84
CA LEU A 435 -28.81 9.65 10.90
C LEU A 435 -29.66 10.57 11.78
N LEU A 436 -29.13 10.94 12.95
CA LEU A 436 -29.79 11.89 13.85
C LEU A 436 -29.97 13.27 13.19
N HIS A 437 -29.00 13.72 12.40
CA HIS A 437 -29.04 15.02 11.73
C HIS A 437 -30.27 15.17 10.82
N VAL A 438 -30.67 14.13 10.09
CA VAL A 438 -31.88 14.15 9.25
C VAL A 438 -33.12 14.49 10.08
N PHE A 439 -33.26 13.84 11.24
CA PHE A 439 -34.37 14.08 12.16
C PHE A 439 -34.31 15.49 12.76
N VAL A 440 -33.13 15.92 13.22
CA VAL A 440 -32.93 17.27 13.81
C VAL A 440 -33.22 18.37 12.79
N CYS A 441 -32.75 18.22 11.54
CA CYS A 441 -33.09 19.13 10.45
C CYS A 441 -34.60 19.17 10.21
N TRP A 442 -35.28 18.03 10.13
CA TRP A 442 -36.72 18.02 9.92
C TRP A 442 -37.49 18.77 11.01
N VAL A 443 -37.15 18.54 12.28
CA VAL A 443 -37.76 19.25 13.41
C VAL A 443 -37.46 20.76 13.35
N LEU A 444 -36.19 21.13 13.21
CA LEU A 444 -35.78 22.54 13.31
C LEU A 444 -36.12 23.37 12.07
N VAL A 445 -36.19 22.77 10.89
CA VAL A 445 -36.51 23.49 9.66
C VAL A 445 -38.03 23.61 9.50
N PHE A 446 -38.78 22.51 9.67
CA PHE A 446 -40.21 22.48 9.34
C PHE A 446 -41.17 22.56 10.53
N LYS A 447 -40.76 22.18 11.74
CA LYS A 447 -41.69 22.10 12.91
C LYS A 447 -41.51 23.24 13.91
N SER A 448 -40.30 23.76 14.09
CA SER A 448 -40.02 24.79 15.08
C SER A 448 -40.34 26.23 14.62
N GLY A 449 -40.59 26.43 13.33
CA GLY A 449 -40.73 27.76 12.72
C GLY A 449 -39.39 28.51 12.48
N LEU A 450 -38.24 27.88 12.73
CA LEU A 450 -36.92 28.52 12.54
C LEU A 450 -36.45 28.56 11.07
N GLY A 451 -37.11 27.83 10.16
CA GLY A 451 -36.77 27.82 8.74
C GLY A 451 -35.29 27.49 8.50
N ASN A 452 -34.59 28.30 7.71
CA ASN A 452 -33.20 28.09 7.38
C ASN A 452 -32.23 28.30 8.55
N LYS A 453 -32.55 29.16 9.52
CA LYS A 453 -31.80 29.29 10.79
C LYS A 453 -31.82 27.96 11.55
N GLY A 454 -32.93 27.21 11.41
CA GLY A 454 -33.08 25.86 11.92
C GLY A 454 -32.06 24.88 11.35
N ALA A 455 -31.71 24.99 10.06
CA ALA A 455 -30.70 24.14 9.43
C ALA A 455 -29.27 24.49 9.90
N ALA A 456 -28.94 25.78 10.07
CA ALA A 456 -27.68 26.20 10.68
C ALA A 456 -27.52 25.65 12.11
N LEU A 457 -28.59 25.75 12.93
CA LEU A 457 -28.58 25.24 14.30
C LEU A 457 -28.53 23.70 14.35
N ALA A 458 -29.19 23.01 13.41
CA ALA A 458 -29.15 21.56 13.28
C ALA A 458 -27.71 21.06 13.02
N ASN A 459 -26.93 21.78 12.20
CA ASN A 459 -25.50 21.51 12.03
C ASN A 459 -24.77 21.63 13.37
N GLY A 460 -24.94 22.75 14.07
CA GLY A 460 -24.33 22.98 15.38
C GLY A 460 -24.61 21.86 16.37
N ILE A 461 -25.89 21.48 16.54
CA ILE A 461 -26.30 20.38 17.41
C ILE A 461 -25.63 19.06 17.00
N SER A 462 -25.61 18.76 15.69
CA SER A 462 -25.08 17.49 15.20
C SER A 462 -23.56 17.38 15.37
N TYR A 463 -22.84 18.50 15.23
CA TYR A 463 -21.41 18.55 15.52
C TYR A 463 -21.12 18.48 17.02
N TRP A 464 -21.92 19.15 17.86
CA TRP A 464 -21.80 19.05 19.32
C TRP A 464 -22.06 17.63 19.83
N VAL A 465 -23.13 16.97 19.36
CA VAL A 465 -23.41 15.58 19.71
C VAL A 465 -22.23 14.69 19.30
N ASN A 466 -21.68 14.86 18.09
CA ASN A 466 -20.54 14.05 17.64
C ASN A 466 -19.28 14.30 18.48
N ALA A 467 -18.98 15.57 18.76
CA ALA A 467 -17.85 15.96 19.61
C ALA A 467 -18.00 15.38 21.03
N ILE A 468 -19.18 15.49 21.63
CA ILE A 468 -19.47 14.96 22.97
C ILE A 468 -19.32 13.44 23.00
N LEU A 469 -19.84 12.72 22.00
CA LEU A 469 -19.69 11.26 21.92
C LEU A 469 -18.20 10.85 21.91
N LEU A 470 -17.36 11.52 21.13
CA LEU A 470 -15.92 11.22 21.10
C LEU A 470 -15.19 11.67 22.38
N VAL A 471 -15.56 12.81 22.96
CA VAL A 471 -15.02 13.27 24.25
C VAL A 471 -15.33 12.25 25.35
N VAL A 472 -16.59 11.79 25.43
CA VAL A 472 -17.00 10.76 26.39
C VAL A 472 -16.24 9.47 26.14
N TYR A 473 -16.17 9.00 24.89
CA TYR A 473 -15.43 7.80 24.54
C TYR A 473 -13.96 7.87 24.97
N VAL A 474 -13.26 8.98 24.68
CA VAL A 474 -11.85 9.17 25.08
C VAL A 474 -11.68 9.13 26.60
N ARG A 475 -12.65 9.66 27.37
CA ARG A 475 -12.58 9.66 28.84
C ARG A 475 -12.87 8.31 29.48
N VAL A 476 -13.83 7.54 28.94
CA VAL A 476 -14.33 6.32 29.61
C VAL A 476 -13.75 5.03 29.02
N SER A 477 -13.30 5.03 27.77
CA SER A 477 -12.85 3.82 27.09
C SER A 477 -11.52 3.30 27.67
N PRO A 478 -11.43 2.00 28.02
CA PRO A 478 -10.18 1.38 28.42
C PRO A 478 -9.06 1.53 27.38
N SER A 479 -9.41 1.59 26.09
CA SER A 479 -8.45 1.74 24.99
C SER A 479 -7.66 3.05 25.05
N CYS A 480 -8.23 4.11 25.63
CA CYS A 480 -7.61 5.43 25.71
C CYS A 480 -6.90 5.69 27.05
N LYS A 481 -6.92 4.74 28.00
CA LYS A 481 -6.44 4.94 29.38
C LYS A 481 -4.95 5.30 29.47
N LYS A 482 -4.12 4.81 28.53
CA LYS A 482 -2.68 5.12 28.47
C LYS A 482 -2.37 6.45 27.78
N THR A 483 -3.27 6.90 26.90
CA THR A 483 -3.07 8.07 26.04
C THR A 483 -3.79 9.31 26.55
N TRP A 484 -4.79 9.14 27.40
CA TRP A 484 -5.50 10.21 28.08
C TRP A 484 -5.40 10.01 29.60
N THR A 485 -4.56 10.81 30.25
CA THR A 485 -4.31 10.77 31.70
C THR A 485 -4.99 11.91 32.47
N GLY A 486 -5.85 12.68 31.80
CA GLY A 486 -6.52 13.85 32.37
C GLY A 486 -5.92 15.18 31.88
N PHE A 487 -6.44 16.28 32.43
CA PHE A 487 -5.97 17.62 32.07
C PHE A 487 -4.58 17.91 32.67
N SER A 488 -3.72 18.57 31.91
CA SER A 488 -2.36 18.92 32.34
C SER A 488 -1.97 20.32 31.84
N THR A 489 -1.23 21.05 32.67
CA THR A 489 -0.65 22.37 32.33
C THR A 489 0.48 22.26 31.30
N GLU A 490 1.04 21.06 31.06
CA GLU A 490 1.99 20.78 29.97
C GLU A 490 1.41 21.12 28.59
N ALA A 491 0.08 21.08 28.44
CA ALA A 491 -0.59 21.44 27.19
C ALA A 491 -0.32 22.91 26.79
N LEU A 492 -0.11 23.79 27.76
CA LEU A 492 0.16 25.21 27.57
C LEU A 492 1.66 25.53 27.37
N HIS A 493 2.53 24.55 27.56
CA HIS A 493 3.96 24.69 27.27
C HIS A 493 4.22 24.46 25.78
N ASP A 494 5.23 25.13 25.22
CA ASP A 494 5.69 24.95 23.84
C ASP A 494 4.60 25.05 22.74
N VAL A 495 3.53 25.82 23.00
CA VAL A 495 2.41 26.03 22.06
C VAL A 495 2.91 26.49 20.68
N MET A 496 3.97 27.31 20.65
CA MET A 496 4.55 27.80 19.39
C MET A 496 5.15 26.70 18.51
N LYS A 497 5.64 25.59 19.10
CA LYS A 497 6.08 24.42 18.31
C LYS A 497 4.90 23.79 17.55
N PHE A 498 3.74 23.69 18.20
CA PHE A 498 2.52 23.22 17.55
C PHE A 498 2.05 24.17 16.46
N VAL A 499 1.97 25.48 16.76
CA VAL A 499 1.53 26.52 15.81
C VAL A 499 2.40 26.57 14.55
N ARG A 500 3.74 26.40 14.68
CA ARG A 500 4.68 26.36 13.55
C ARG A 500 4.42 25.21 12.57
N LEU A 501 3.76 24.14 13.00
CA LEU A 501 3.34 23.03 12.14
C LEU A 501 1.88 23.18 11.69
N ALA A 502 1.00 23.64 12.58
CA ALA A 502 -0.42 23.83 12.32
C ALA A 502 -0.70 24.88 11.25
N ILE A 503 0.02 26.01 11.24
CA ILE A 503 -0.18 27.06 10.24
C ILE A 503 0.14 26.57 8.82
N PRO A 504 1.33 25.97 8.54
CA PRO A 504 1.59 25.40 7.22
C PRO A 504 0.60 24.30 6.82
N SER A 505 0.17 23.47 7.78
CA SER A 505 -0.85 22.44 7.53
C SER A 505 -2.19 23.06 7.12
N ALA A 506 -2.57 24.16 7.76
CA ALA A 506 -3.75 24.95 7.42
C ALA A 506 -3.63 25.56 6.02
N ILE A 507 -2.52 26.25 5.74
CA ILE A 507 -2.26 26.84 4.42
C ILE A 507 -2.32 25.77 3.33
N MET A 508 -1.70 24.61 3.56
CA MET A 508 -1.71 23.50 2.59
C MET A 508 -3.14 23.09 2.22
N ILE A 509 -4.00 22.77 3.21
CA ILE A 509 -5.38 22.35 2.95
C ILE A 509 -6.24 23.51 2.41
N CYS A 510 -6.09 24.71 2.95
CA CYS A 510 -6.87 25.88 2.53
C CYS A 510 -6.58 26.27 1.08
N LEU A 511 -5.30 26.36 0.68
CA LEU A 511 -4.93 26.74 -0.70
C LEU A 511 -5.52 25.78 -1.74
N GLU A 512 -5.59 24.50 -1.40
CA GLU A 512 -6.22 23.49 -2.25
C GLU A 512 -7.72 23.78 -2.38
N ILE A 513 -8.47 23.78 -1.26
CA ILE A 513 -9.93 23.98 -1.27
C ILE A 513 -10.33 25.33 -1.89
N TRP A 514 -9.62 26.41 -1.53
CA TRP A 514 -9.92 27.75 -2.01
C TRP A 514 -9.72 27.90 -3.52
N SER A 515 -8.78 27.16 -4.10
CA SER A 515 -8.55 27.19 -5.54
C SER A 515 -9.75 26.64 -6.33
N PHE A 516 -10.38 25.58 -5.84
CA PHE A 516 -11.58 25.00 -6.45
C PHE A 516 -12.79 25.96 -6.34
N GLU A 517 -12.98 26.57 -5.17
CA GLU A 517 -14.02 27.60 -4.98
C GLU A 517 -13.80 28.80 -5.90
N MET A 518 -12.55 29.26 -6.02
CA MET A 518 -12.20 30.36 -6.92
C MET A 518 -12.48 30.02 -8.40
N MET A 519 -12.24 28.78 -8.82
CA MET A 519 -12.59 28.32 -10.17
C MET A 519 -14.10 28.34 -10.44
N VAL A 520 -14.91 27.94 -9.46
CA VAL A 520 -16.37 28.05 -9.59
C VAL A 520 -16.80 29.52 -9.63
N LEU A 521 -16.23 30.38 -8.79
CA LEU A 521 -16.53 31.83 -8.83
C LEU A 521 -16.19 32.46 -10.18
N LEU A 522 -15.04 32.10 -10.77
CA LEU A 522 -14.63 32.59 -12.09
C LEU A 522 -15.61 32.18 -13.20
N SER A 523 -16.31 31.05 -13.07
CA SER A 523 -17.32 30.66 -14.06
C SER A 523 -18.52 31.60 -14.13
N GLY A 524 -18.79 32.36 -13.07
CA GLY A 524 -19.80 33.41 -13.06
C GLY A 524 -19.45 34.63 -13.93
N LEU A 525 -18.20 34.75 -14.38
CA LEU A 525 -17.74 35.80 -15.29
C LEU A 525 -17.72 35.36 -16.76
N LEU A 526 -17.99 34.08 -17.05
CA LEU A 526 -18.00 33.55 -18.41
C LEU A 526 -19.27 33.94 -19.18
N PRO A 527 -19.23 33.91 -20.53
CA PRO A 527 -20.43 34.00 -21.34
C PRO A 527 -21.42 32.89 -20.95
N ASN A 528 -22.70 33.23 -20.77
CA ASN A 528 -23.73 32.35 -20.19
C ASN A 528 -23.42 31.90 -18.74
N PRO A 529 -23.27 32.85 -17.80
CA PRO A 529 -22.80 32.55 -16.45
C PRO A 529 -23.71 31.59 -15.68
N LYS A 530 -25.02 31.61 -15.96
CA LYS A 530 -25.97 30.64 -15.38
C LYS A 530 -25.62 29.19 -15.75
N LEU A 531 -25.35 28.92 -17.03
CA LEU A 531 -25.02 27.57 -17.50
C LEU A 531 -23.67 27.12 -16.98
N GLU A 532 -22.63 27.95 -17.13
CA GLU A 532 -21.26 27.61 -16.73
C GLU A 532 -21.16 27.39 -15.21
N THR A 533 -21.77 28.28 -14.42
CA THR A 533 -21.77 28.15 -12.94
C THR A 533 -22.52 26.91 -12.50
N SER A 534 -23.70 26.62 -13.06
CA SER A 534 -24.43 25.39 -12.72
C SER A 534 -23.65 24.13 -13.05
N VAL A 535 -23.03 24.05 -14.23
CA VAL A 535 -22.24 22.88 -14.64
C VAL A 535 -21.01 22.71 -13.75
N LEU A 536 -20.25 23.77 -13.48
CA LEU A 536 -19.08 23.70 -12.60
C LEU A 536 -19.45 23.37 -11.15
N SER A 537 -20.58 23.86 -10.67
CA SER A 537 -21.07 23.53 -9.32
C SER A 537 -21.46 22.05 -9.20
N ILE A 538 -22.10 21.49 -10.22
CA ILE A 538 -22.38 20.04 -10.29
C ILE A 538 -21.06 19.26 -10.32
N CYS A 539 -20.08 19.72 -11.11
CA CYS A 539 -18.76 19.09 -11.19
C CYS A 539 -18.03 19.11 -9.84
N LEU A 540 -18.02 20.26 -9.15
CA LEU A 540 -17.38 20.41 -7.85
C LEU A 540 -18.03 19.54 -6.78
N ASN A 541 -19.37 19.49 -6.74
CA ASN A 541 -20.09 18.60 -5.84
C ASN A 541 -19.76 17.12 -6.13
N THR A 542 -19.73 16.74 -7.41
CA THR A 542 -19.38 15.37 -7.82
C THR A 542 -17.97 15.02 -7.35
N CYS A 543 -16.98 15.87 -7.64
CA CYS A 543 -15.61 15.68 -7.16
C CYS A 543 -15.54 15.60 -5.63
N SER A 544 -16.25 16.48 -4.92
CA SER A 544 -16.23 16.51 -3.45
C SER A 544 -16.78 15.22 -2.83
N VAL A 545 -17.80 14.61 -3.44
CA VAL A 545 -18.37 13.32 -2.99
C VAL A 545 -17.37 12.19 -3.21
N VAL A 546 -16.77 12.08 -4.40
CA VAL A 546 -15.86 10.98 -4.72
C VAL A 546 -14.50 11.15 -4.00
N TYR A 547 -14.02 12.39 -3.81
CA TYR A 547 -12.77 12.72 -3.12
C TYR A 547 -12.70 12.23 -1.66
N MET A 548 -13.83 11.93 -1.03
CA MET A 548 -13.84 11.40 0.33
C MET A 548 -13.12 10.07 0.47
N ILE A 549 -13.08 9.27 -0.59
CA ILE A 549 -12.35 8.01 -0.59
C ILE A 549 -10.83 8.29 -0.57
N PRO A 550 -10.25 9.07 -1.50
CA PRO A 550 -8.86 9.50 -1.38
C PRO A 550 -8.51 10.25 -0.10
N LEU A 551 -9.39 11.10 0.42
CA LEU A 551 -9.15 11.81 1.68
C LEU A 551 -8.99 10.82 2.86
N GLY A 552 -9.78 9.73 2.86
CA GLY A 552 -9.61 8.63 3.79
C GLY A 552 -8.25 7.94 3.66
N LEU A 553 -7.82 7.64 2.43
CA LEU A 553 -6.50 7.07 2.14
C LEU A 553 -5.36 8.02 2.52
N SER A 554 -5.55 9.33 2.33
CA SER A 554 -4.62 10.38 2.75
C SER A 554 -4.45 10.40 4.27
N GLY A 555 -5.57 10.32 5.02
CA GLY A 555 -5.56 10.18 6.47
C GLY A 555 -4.86 8.89 6.93
N ALA A 556 -5.18 7.76 6.30
CA ALA A 556 -4.54 6.46 6.56
C ALA A 556 -3.02 6.51 6.35
N THR A 557 -2.58 7.06 5.22
CA THR A 557 -1.16 7.22 4.88
C THR A 557 -0.46 8.08 5.91
N SER A 558 -1.05 9.23 6.26
CA SER A 558 -0.52 10.16 7.25
C SER A 558 -0.24 9.46 8.59
N ILE A 559 -1.21 8.71 9.11
CA ILE A 559 -1.07 7.98 10.37
C ILE A 559 -0.06 6.83 10.29
N ARG A 560 -0.06 6.05 9.20
CA ARG A 560 0.86 4.92 9.09
C ARG A 560 2.31 5.40 8.95
N VAL A 561 2.54 6.41 8.13
CA VAL A 561 3.86 7.04 7.98
C VAL A 561 4.33 7.65 9.29
N SER A 562 3.49 8.43 9.99
CA SER A 562 3.89 9.04 11.26
C SER A 562 4.17 8.01 12.35
N ASN A 563 3.34 6.96 12.47
CA ASN A 563 3.55 5.88 13.43
C ASN A 563 4.85 5.11 13.16
N GLU A 564 5.12 4.72 11.90
CA GLU A 564 6.34 3.95 11.59
C GLU A 564 7.61 4.83 11.72
N LEU A 565 7.56 6.10 11.33
CA LEU A 565 8.67 7.03 11.56
C LEU A 565 8.94 7.24 13.06
N GLY A 566 7.88 7.43 13.86
CA GLY A 566 7.99 7.53 15.31
C GLY A 566 8.53 6.27 15.97
N ALA A 567 8.26 5.10 15.40
CA ALA A 567 8.78 3.81 15.86
C ALA A 567 10.23 3.55 15.41
N GLY A 568 10.85 4.46 14.67
CA GLY A 568 12.20 4.27 14.11
C GLY A 568 12.26 3.24 12.98
N ARG A 569 11.18 3.07 12.21
CA ARG A 569 11.05 2.06 11.14
C ARG A 569 10.86 2.72 9.76
N PRO A 570 11.91 3.32 9.20
CA PRO A 570 11.82 4.11 7.97
C PRO A 570 11.41 3.28 6.73
N GLN A 571 11.82 2.02 6.66
CA GLN A 571 11.45 1.13 5.55
C GLN A 571 9.96 0.74 5.60
N ALA A 572 9.42 0.52 6.80
CA ALA A 572 7.99 0.27 6.98
C ALA A 572 7.16 1.52 6.62
N ALA A 573 7.66 2.72 6.94
CA ALA A 573 7.04 3.97 6.50
C ALA A 573 7.02 4.09 4.96
N ARG A 574 8.14 3.79 4.29
CA ARG A 574 8.23 3.76 2.82
C ARG A 574 7.27 2.74 2.22
N LEU A 575 7.20 1.53 2.78
CA LEU A 575 6.29 0.48 2.34
C LEU A 575 4.83 0.92 2.50
N ALA A 576 4.47 1.58 3.60
CA ALA A 576 3.13 2.10 3.81
C ALA A 576 2.72 3.09 2.70
N VAL A 577 3.63 3.99 2.28
CA VAL A 577 3.39 4.87 1.14
C VAL A 577 3.16 4.07 -0.15
N CYS A 578 4.03 3.11 -0.47
CA CYS A 578 3.89 2.28 -1.67
C CYS A 578 2.54 1.56 -1.71
N VAL A 579 2.13 0.94 -0.60
CA VAL A 579 0.85 0.23 -0.49
C VAL A 579 -0.32 1.18 -0.74
N VAL A 580 -0.35 2.36 -0.09
CA VAL A 580 -1.48 3.27 -0.24
C VAL A 580 -1.50 3.96 -1.61
N VAL A 581 -0.33 4.19 -2.24
CA VAL A 581 -0.27 4.62 -3.65
C VAL A 581 -0.90 3.58 -4.58
N CYS A 582 -0.61 2.28 -4.40
CA CYS A 582 -1.28 1.22 -5.17
C CYS A 582 -2.79 1.19 -4.93
N LEU A 583 -3.24 1.39 -3.69
CA LEU A 583 -4.66 1.46 -3.35
C LEU A 583 -5.35 2.63 -4.03
N VAL A 584 -4.77 3.84 -4.00
CA VAL A 584 -5.41 5.01 -4.61
C VAL A 584 -5.37 4.98 -6.14
N VAL A 585 -4.34 4.38 -6.75
CA VAL A 585 -4.32 4.17 -8.20
C VAL A 585 -5.43 3.19 -8.61
N THR A 586 -5.60 2.09 -7.86
CA THR A 586 -6.65 1.11 -8.13
C THR A 586 -8.04 1.72 -7.94
N GLU A 587 -8.24 2.45 -6.83
CA GLU A 587 -9.47 3.18 -6.55
C GLU A 587 -9.78 4.20 -7.65
N GLY A 588 -8.81 5.02 -8.05
CA GLY A 588 -9.00 6.05 -9.07
C GLY A 588 -9.38 5.47 -10.44
N VAL A 589 -8.85 4.29 -10.80
CA VAL A 589 -9.27 3.57 -12.02
C VAL A 589 -10.73 3.12 -11.92
N ILE A 590 -11.12 2.52 -10.79
CA ILE A 590 -12.50 2.05 -10.57
C ILE A 590 -13.47 3.24 -10.56
N ALA A 591 -13.20 4.27 -9.76
CA ALA A 591 -14.03 5.47 -9.66
C ALA A 591 -14.10 6.23 -11.00
N GLY A 592 -12.98 6.36 -11.70
CA GLY A 592 -12.93 6.96 -13.04
C GLY A 592 -13.78 6.19 -14.05
N ALA A 593 -13.73 4.86 -14.04
CA ALA A 593 -14.59 4.04 -14.89
C ALA A 593 -16.08 4.25 -14.58
N VAL A 594 -16.46 4.28 -13.30
CA VAL A 594 -17.85 4.55 -12.86
C VAL A 594 -18.31 5.93 -13.33
N LEU A 595 -17.48 6.97 -13.15
CA LEU A 595 -17.80 8.34 -13.61
C LEU A 595 -17.99 8.39 -15.14
N ILE A 596 -17.13 7.73 -15.90
CA ILE A 596 -17.22 7.70 -17.37
C ILE A 596 -18.46 6.94 -17.84
N LEU A 597 -18.76 5.78 -17.26
CA LEU A 597 -19.94 4.97 -17.60
C LEU A 597 -21.25 5.69 -17.21
N GLY A 598 -21.27 6.35 -16.06
CA GLY A 598 -22.41 7.09 -15.55
C GLY A 598 -22.64 8.47 -16.20
N ARG A 599 -21.74 8.92 -17.09
CA ARG A 599 -21.70 10.32 -17.58
C ARG A 599 -22.99 10.83 -18.22
N HIS A 600 -23.78 9.94 -18.83
CA HIS A 600 -25.03 10.32 -19.50
C HIS A 600 -26.24 10.35 -18.55
N VAL A 601 -26.12 9.78 -17.36
CA VAL A 601 -27.23 9.67 -16.38
C VAL A 601 -27.03 10.62 -15.22
N TRP A 602 -25.78 10.81 -14.76
CA TRP A 602 -25.45 11.56 -13.55
C TRP A 602 -26.00 13.00 -13.53
N GLY A 603 -25.98 13.70 -14.67
CA GLY A 603 -26.49 15.07 -14.76
C GLY A 603 -27.98 15.20 -14.40
N TYR A 604 -28.78 14.15 -14.64
CA TYR A 604 -30.21 14.16 -14.30
C TYR A 604 -30.48 14.11 -12.80
N CYS A 605 -29.49 13.76 -11.97
CA CYS A 605 -29.60 13.88 -10.52
C CYS A 605 -29.65 15.34 -10.04
N TYR A 606 -29.21 16.29 -10.87
CA TYR A 606 -29.07 17.70 -10.50
C TYR A 606 -29.97 18.63 -11.32
N SER A 607 -30.23 18.32 -12.60
CA SER A 607 -30.99 19.21 -13.47
C SER A 607 -31.88 18.43 -14.46
N LYS A 608 -33.02 19.03 -14.80
CA LYS A 608 -33.91 18.58 -15.88
C LYS A 608 -33.58 19.23 -17.23
N GLU A 609 -32.69 20.21 -17.26
CA GLU A 609 -32.31 20.91 -18.48
C GLU A 609 -31.29 20.10 -19.29
N GLU A 610 -31.71 19.60 -20.45
CA GLU A 610 -30.89 18.77 -21.35
C GLU A 610 -29.53 19.40 -21.71
N LYS A 611 -29.49 20.74 -21.84
CA LYS A 611 -28.22 21.45 -22.10
C LYS A 611 -27.22 21.30 -20.95
N VAL A 612 -27.68 21.40 -19.70
CA VAL A 612 -26.85 21.22 -18.49
C VAL A 612 -26.39 19.77 -18.40
N VAL A 613 -27.32 18.82 -18.55
CA VAL A 613 -27.03 17.38 -18.45
C VAL A 613 -25.99 16.94 -19.48
N ARG A 614 -26.15 17.36 -20.74
CA ARG A 614 -25.21 17.04 -21.81
C ARG A 614 -23.82 17.63 -21.55
N TYR A 615 -23.75 18.86 -21.02
CA TYR A 615 -22.48 19.50 -20.71
C TYR A 615 -21.80 18.81 -19.51
N VAL A 616 -22.52 18.51 -18.43
CA VAL A 616 -22.01 17.69 -17.31
C VAL A 616 -21.47 16.36 -17.83
N GLY A 617 -22.18 15.66 -18.71
CA GLY A 617 -21.70 14.40 -19.28
C GLY A 617 -20.39 14.52 -20.07
N GLN A 618 -20.11 15.68 -20.68
CA GLN A 618 -18.80 15.95 -21.29
C GLN A 618 -17.72 16.24 -20.24
N MET A 619 -18.09 16.97 -19.19
CA MET A 619 -17.19 17.27 -18.06
C MET A 619 -16.79 16.02 -17.29
N MET A 620 -17.66 15.02 -17.15
CA MET A 620 -17.40 13.79 -16.40
C MET A 620 -16.12 13.05 -16.84
N ILE A 621 -15.70 13.19 -18.11
CA ILE A 621 -14.44 12.64 -18.62
C ILE A 621 -13.24 13.39 -18.01
N LEU A 622 -13.30 14.73 -17.99
CA LEU A 622 -12.29 15.56 -17.31
C LEU A 622 -12.29 15.31 -15.81
N LEU A 623 -13.47 15.07 -15.21
CA LEU A 623 -13.60 14.77 -13.79
C LEU A 623 -12.97 13.43 -13.42
N ALA A 624 -13.12 12.41 -14.27
CA ALA A 624 -12.46 11.12 -14.06
C ALA A 624 -10.94 11.27 -14.06
N ALA A 625 -10.39 12.07 -14.98
CA ALA A 625 -8.96 12.37 -15.02
C ALA A 625 -8.51 13.20 -13.80
N SER A 626 -9.28 14.21 -13.40
CA SER A 626 -8.96 15.00 -12.21
C SER A 626 -9.04 14.14 -10.95
N HIS A 627 -10.04 13.26 -10.80
CA HIS A 627 -10.19 12.40 -9.62
C HIS A 627 -8.98 11.50 -9.40
N TRP A 628 -8.46 10.91 -10.47
CA TRP A 628 -7.26 10.07 -10.39
C TRP A 628 -6.04 10.86 -9.91
N LEU A 629 -5.79 12.05 -10.47
CA LEU A 629 -4.70 12.93 -10.05
C LEU A 629 -4.88 13.45 -8.62
N ASP A 630 -6.12 13.80 -8.28
CA ASP A 630 -6.50 14.28 -6.96
C ASP A 630 -6.32 13.21 -5.89
N GLY A 631 -6.63 11.95 -6.23
CA GLY A 631 -6.35 10.83 -5.36
C GLY A 631 -4.86 10.66 -5.08
N LEU A 632 -4.04 10.69 -6.15
CA LEU A 632 -2.59 10.56 -6.03
C LEU A 632 -1.97 11.70 -5.21
N GLN A 633 -2.31 12.96 -5.51
CA GLN A 633 -1.80 14.10 -4.72
C GLN A 633 -2.27 14.00 -3.28
N SER A 634 -3.51 13.59 -3.01
CA SER A 634 -4.06 13.53 -1.65
C SER A 634 -3.28 12.56 -0.78
N VAL A 635 -2.93 11.37 -1.28
CA VAL A 635 -2.09 10.38 -0.58
C VAL A 635 -0.68 10.92 -0.33
N LEU A 636 -0.08 11.62 -1.30
CA LEU A 636 1.24 12.22 -1.16
C LEU A 636 1.23 13.41 -0.16
N SER A 637 0.17 14.21 -0.15
CA SER A 637 -0.10 15.24 0.85
C SER A 637 -0.28 14.62 2.25
N GLY A 638 -0.91 13.44 2.34
CA GLY A 638 -0.97 12.63 3.55
C GLY A 638 0.41 12.18 4.02
N THR A 639 1.25 11.73 3.11
CA THR A 639 2.66 11.38 3.38
C THR A 639 3.43 12.59 3.94
N ALA A 640 3.27 13.77 3.32
CA ALA A 640 3.89 15.01 3.79
C ALA A 640 3.45 15.36 5.23
N ARG A 641 2.17 15.18 5.59
CA ARG A 641 1.71 15.35 6.98
C ARG A 641 2.30 14.30 7.92
N GLY A 642 2.38 13.04 7.50
CA GLY A 642 2.98 11.97 8.30
C GLY A 642 4.45 12.21 8.64
N CYS A 643 5.22 12.71 7.66
CA CYS A 643 6.63 13.07 7.83
C CYS A 643 6.86 14.39 8.59
N GLY A 644 5.88 15.30 8.55
CA GLY A 644 5.99 16.65 9.12
C GLY A 644 6.55 17.70 8.14
N TRP A 645 6.27 17.56 6.84
CA TRP A 645 6.70 18.44 5.75
C TRP A 645 5.62 19.41 5.28
N GLN A 646 4.69 19.79 6.15
CA GLN A 646 3.52 20.58 5.74
C GLN A 646 3.91 21.95 5.15
N LYS A 647 5.08 22.50 5.51
CA LYS A 647 5.64 23.70 4.87
C LYS A 647 5.98 23.46 3.40
N ILE A 648 6.57 22.32 3.07
CA ILE A 648 6.88 21.94 1.69
C ILE A 648 5.58 21.73 0.90
N GLY A 649 4.62 21.02 1.49
CA GLY A 649 3.30 20.83 0.88
C GLY A 649 2.57 22.15 0.63
N ALA A 650 2.60 23.09 1.58
CA ALA A 650 2.03 24.42 1.39
C ALA A 650 2.64 25.17 0.20
N PHE A 651 3.97 25.13 0.02
CA PHE A 651 4.62 25.73 -1.15
C PHE A 651 4.27 25.00 -2.46
N ALA A 652 4.17 23.66 -2.41
CA ALA A 652 3.71 22.87 -3.55
C ALA A 652 2.32 23.32 -4.00
N ASN A 653 1.38 23.47 -3.05
CA ASN A 653 0.00 23.88 -3.33
C ASN A 653 -0.05 25.31 -3.87
N LEU A 654 0.72 26.24 -3.28
CA LEU A 654 0.80 27.61 -3.77
C LEU A 654 1.31 27.67 -5.22
N GLY A 655 2.39 26.96 -5.53
CA GLY A 655 2.95 26.92 -6.88
C GLY A 655 1.99 26.25 -7.88
N ALA A 656 1.49 25.07 -7.53
CA ALA A 656 0.65 24.28 -8.42
C ALA A 656 -0.69 24.96 -8.74
N TYR A 657 -1.43 25.43 -7.73
CA TYR A 657 -2.74 26.03 -7.95
C TYR A 657 -2.67 27.49 -8.37
N TYR A 658 -1.90 28.32 -7.67
CA TYR A 658 -1.97 29.78 -7.85
C TYR A 658 -1.01 30.31 -8.91
N LEU A 659 0.15 29.67 -9.12
CA LEU A 659 1.13 30.12 -10.12
C LEU A 659 0.96 29.40 -11.47
N ILE A 660 0.38 28.20 -11.49
CA ILE A 660 0.23 27.39 -12.71
C ILE A 660 -1.26 27.21 -13.05
N GLY A 661 -2.00 26.49 -12.20
CA GLY A 661 -3.37 26.05 -12.50
C GLY A 661 -4.34 27.18 -12.77
N ILE A 662 -4.41 28.17 -11.89
CA ILE A 662 -5.32 29.31 -12.02
C ILE A 662 -5.01 30.14 -13.27
N PRO A 663 -3.77 30.58 -13.53
CA PRO A 663 -3.42 31.26 -14.76
C PRO A 663 -3.75 30.46 -16.04
N VAL A 664 -3.46 29.16 -16.06
CA VAL A 664 -3.80 28.27 -17.18
C VAL A 664 -5.31 28.18 -17.37
N GLY A 665 -6.07 27.99 -16.29
CA GLY A 665 -7.52 27.93 -16.31
C GLY A 665 -8.15 29.22 -16.85
N ILE A 666 -7.71 30.38 -16.36
CA ILE A 666 -8.17 31.69 -16.84
C ILE A 666 -7.84 31.87 -18.32
N THR A 667 -6.61 31.52 -18.74
CA THR A 667 -6.19 31.68 -20.14
C THR A 667 -7.04 30.80 -21.06
N LEU A 668 -7.23 29.53 -20.73
CA LEU A 668 -8.05 28.61 -21.52
C LEU A 668 -9.53 29.04 -21.57
N ALA A 669 -10.08 29.47 -20.43
CA ALA A 669 -11.49 29.81 -20.32
C ALA A 669 -11.84 31.14 -21.02
N PHE A 670 -11.05 32.19 -20.79
CA PHE A 670 -11.37 33.55 -21.23
C PHE A 670 -10.66 33.98 -22.51
N VAL A 671 -9.39 33.58 -22.71
CA VAL A 671 -8.60 33.98 -23.90
C VAL A 671 -8.86 33.04 -25.07
N TYR A 672 -8.85 31.73 -24.82
CA TYR A 672 -9.15 30.73 -25.85
C TYR A 672 -10.64 30.35 -25.93
N HIS A 673 -11.48 30.98 -25.12
CA HIS A 673 -12.95 30.81 -25.13
C HIS A 673 -13.42 29.34 -24.97
N ILE A 674 -12.68 28.54 -24.20
CA ILE A 674 -13.01 27.13 -23.91
C ILE A 674 -14.07 27.01 -22.79
N GLY A 675 -14.43 28.14 -22.14
CA GLY A 675 -15.47 28.20 -21.12
C GLY A 675 -15.11 27.40 -19.87
N GLY A 676 -16.12 26.79 -19.24
CA GLY A 676 -15.97 26.00 -18.02
C GLY A 676 -15.01 24.80 -18.14
N LYS A 677 -14.91 24.19 -19.32
CA LYS A 677 -13.87 23.17 -19.60
C LYS A 677 -12.46 23.73 -19.44
N GLY A 678 -12.24 24.97 -19.85
CA GLY A 678 -10.96 25.65 -19.70
C GLY A 678 -10.57 25.83 -18.24
N LEU A 679 -11.52 26.30 -17.41
CA LEU A 679 -11.33 26.43 -15.97
C LEU A 679 -10.98 25.09 -15.31
N TRP A 680 -11.73 24.03 -15.63
CA TRP A 680 -11.48 22.70 -15.08
C TRP A 680 -10.17 22.08 -15.56
N THR A 681 -9.75 22.37 -16.79
CA THR A 681 -8.44 21.96 -17.29
C THR A 681 -7.33 22.63 -16.48
N GLY A 682 -7.51 23.87 -16.04
CA GLY A 682 -6.60 24.54 -15.09
C GLY A 682 -6.47 23.76 -13.76
N ILE A 683 -7.58 23.24 -13.22
CA ILE A 683 -7.57 22.36 -12.04
C ILE A 683 -6.77 21.08 -12.30
N VAL A 684 -7.02 20.40 -13.43
CA VAL A 684 -6.28 19.18 -13.82
C VAL A 684 -4.77 19.44 -13.88
N VAL A 685 -4.35 20.56 -14.47
CA VAL A 685 -2.94 20.96 -14.55
C VAL A 685 -2.36 21.23 -13.16
N ALA A 686 -3.12 21.88 -12.27
CA ALA A 686 -2.70 22.10 -10.89
C ALA A 686 -2.47 20.78 -10.16
N LEU A 687 -3.45 19.88 -10.22
CA LEU A 687 -3.39 18.55 -9.58
C LEU A 687 -2.19 17.75 -10.09
N PHE A 688 -1.95 17.77 -11.41
CA PHE A 688 -0.79 17.12 -12.01
C PHE A 688 0.54 17.71 -11.51
N ALA A 689 0.65 19.04 -11.47
CA ALA A 689 1.86 19.72 -10.99
C ALA A 689 2.12 19.42 -9.51
N GLN A 690 1.08 19.46 -8.66
CA GLN A 690 1.15 19.14 -7.24
C GLN A 690 1.53 17.68 -7.00
N ALA A 691 0.85 16.74 -7.67
CA ALA A 691 1.14 15.31 -7.58
C ALA A 691 2.59 15.00 -7.99
N SER A 692 3.04 15.57 -9.11
CA SER A 692 4.40 15.39 -9.61
C SER A 692 5.45 15.93 -8.63
N PHE A 693 5.25 17.13 -8.10
CA PHE A 693 6.16 17.73 -7.14
C PHE A 693 6.26 16.92 -5.84
N LEU A 694 5.12 16.52 -5.26
CA LEU A 694 5.10 15.71 -4.04
C LEU A 694 5.62 14.28 -4.27
N ALA A 695 5.42 13.72 -5.46
CA ALA A 695 5.96 12.41 -5.84
C ALA A 695 7.49 12.46 -5.89
N ILE A 696 8.06 13.48 -6.55
CA ILE A 696 9.52 13.68 -6.61
C ILE A 696 10.11 13.79 -5.20
N ILE A 697 9.48 14.60 -4.33
CA ILE A 697 9.95 14.76 -2.94
C ILE A 697 9.89 13.43 -2.20
N THR A 698 8.78 12.71 -2.30
CA THR A 698 8.61 11.40 -1.67
C THR A 698 9.64 10.38 -2.17
N LEU A 699 9.93 10.35 -3.48
CA LEU A 699 10.90 9.43 -4.08
C LEU A 699 12.35 9.78 -3.69
N CYS A 700 12.68 11.06 -3.60
CA CYS A 700 14.01 11.55 -3.21
C CYS A 700 14.24 11.58 -1.69
N THR A 701 13.26 11.17 -0.89
CA THR A 701 13.35 11.24 0.57
C THR A 701 14.30 10.19 1.12
N ASN A 702 15.23 10.65 1.95
CA ASN A 702 16.00 9.78 2.83
C ASN A 702 15.16 9.45 4.08
N TRP A 703 14.53 8.27 4.05
CA TRP A 703 13.62 7.81 5.12
C TRP A 703 14.30 7.68 6.48
N GLU A 704 15.58 7.28 6.54
CA GLU A 704 16.36 7.20 7.80
C GLU A 704 16.48 8.57 8.48
N LYS A 705 16.79 9.61 7.69
CA LYS A 705 16.86 10.98 8.19
C LYS A 705 15.53 11.46 8.76
N GLU A 706 14.42 11.03 8.18
CA GLU A 706 13.08 11.42 8.62
C GLU A 706 12.65 10.68 9.89
N ALA A 707 13.02 9.40 10.03
CA ALA A 707 12.84 8.67 11.28
C ALA A 707 13.63 9.35 12.42
N LYS A 708 14.87 9.80 12.15
CA LYS A 708 15.65 10.58 13.11
C LYS A 708 14.96 11.89 13.50
N LYS A 709 14.47 12.67 12.52
CA LYS A 709 13.72 13.91 12.81
C LYS A 709 12.45 13.65 13.61
N ALA A 710 11.74 12.55 13.35
CA ALA A 710 10.56 12.16 14.11
C ALA A 710 10.94 11.86 15.57
N SER A 711 12.01 11.10 15.79
CA SER A 711 12.59 10.85 17.12
C SER A 711 12.94 12.17 17.82
N ASP A 712 13.72 13.05 17.19
CA ASP A 712 14.12 14.35 17.75
C ASP A 712 12.91 15.21 18.14
N ARG A 713 11.85 15.19 17.32
CA ARG A 713 10.59 15.91 17.59
C ARG A 713 9.86 15.35 18.81
N VAL A 714 9.81 14.03 18.95
CA VAL A 714 9.15 13.35 20.09
C VAL A 714 9.93 13.61 21.38
N TYR A 715 11.23 13.30 21.41
CA TYR A 715 12.03 13.40 22.62
C TYR A 715 12.36 14.84 23.01
N GLY A 716 12.50 15.76 22.05
CA GLY A 716 12.66 17.19 22.31
C GLY A 716 11.39 17.90 22.84
N SER A 717 10.28 17.16 22.96
CA SER A 717 9.03 17.63 23.57
C SER A 717 8.81 17.08 24.98
N ILE A 718 9.69 16.18 25.44
CA ILE A 718 9.68 15.69 26.83
C ILE A 718 10.39 16.75 27.68
N ILE A 719 9.67 17.32 28.65
CA ILE A 719 10.26 18.23 29.64
C ILE A 719 11.16 17.37 30.54
N PRO A 720 12.45 17.72 30.73
CA PRO A 720 13.27 17.04 31.72
C PRO A 720 12.60 17.19 33.08
N VAL A 721 12.26 16.07 33.73
CA VAL A 721 11.85 16.11 35.12
C VAL A 721 13.09 16.59 35.89
N GLU A 722 13.03 17.79 36.45
CA GLU A 722 14.00 18.19 37.48
C GLU A 722 13.94 17.12 38.56
N ALA A 723 15.06 16.41 38.74
CA ALA A 723 15.23 15.50 39.86
C ALA A 723 15.19 16.35 41.13
N SER A 724 14.00 16.51 41.71
CA SER A 724 13.85 17.05 43.05
C SER A 724 14.45 16.03 44.03
N SER A 725 15.67 16.33 44.46
CA SER A 725 16.38 15.77 45.61
C SER A 725 15.58 15.85 46.89
#